data_AF-A0A235BVL5-F1
#
_entry.id   AF-A0A235BVL5-F1
#
_cell.length_a   1.000
_cell.length_b   1.000
_cell.length_c   1.000
_cell.angle_alpha   90.00
_cell.angle_beta   90.00
_cell.angle_gamma   90.00
#
_symmetry.space_group_name_H-M   'P 1'
#
loop_
_entity.id
_entity.type
_entity.pdbx_description
1 polymer ?
#
loop_
_entity_poly.entity_id
_entity_poly.type
_entity_poly.pdbx_seq_one_letter_code
_entity_poly.pdbx_strand_id
1 'polypeptide(L)'
;MYRKVLLAITVMLIPALLFSLPPESKINMKMRDVYNPSGGTKGEITYKPADRWLIAWIGIGNVTDYMISNTLQGGGPFVRPPDWEYFDGSFPYWSSDVYPDLRGHACEYPAGSEQFYTYASGLWVNALCPVIEDGDTVDWIPKSIETAYSSDLGAMSIPEVEDIGGKDYSGKGLCFSTQRISQGAGEGEFLFVQPGSEMKDYQAKWPFVDTLINARRPDSTTWVHTEDGDVISLEDTYAVGGDYIPSGDATTIWIRDAGPYAGTQVGLRIEERTYCWNYPYNDAYFYINWKIKNMNPYRLRDVYVAHFMDNDIGAGIDDPDQGAWDDMMGFDRALNLTYSFDSDGYEPGWKTKAGYVGGVMCESPSDRGLTGVQTWLYGDPIDEDLQDALRYEYMARTTFMTWSIPRDIRQLASSGPFDLAPFGEPGDEVNFTVAIVVGETLDELKERARYALTQFENGYLGFSPPPSPSVEIVPADKSVYLSWDTSPESYVCPMSGESTFEGYRLYRSLTGVSGDWELLADYDLKSSYTKDTVMVKYQRGVSNAQIEFLGLHDGFDTLLTNSVYTIDFDSDDHFNVYNVTATTPYSYNASAEENGGGFCVKESMDASNAYETDPGYISGSVIYMDGFYVTIMDGEYDPSQPGTDIDPNASDQFVARSYAHEKFGNEIGIKRYYVDEDLTDGVRYYYSVNSYSRPIPYLGVDELEGGMTGKKYWAIPRKEAADYQFPFQPVIERTGGSGDIRFEAYIANPNEVKDAEYKIRFGTNSPGTDSADFWQLVRLDGEGETILIDSCTDIDLEATPVIDGLSFQLATVLRPAIDTEKVIDDGRSGWIKGSSDCEFTSVISSGEPRNNYNVIFSDTGSYDRLGRKAPFEIWNVDKQEPAEFIYQGDSTSIYPPRAGANAFIVIDDTFGDFSWRLRLDAPSDSAFSYPDTGDIYLLKVLIRTTVDDEFTVITSKKKKKDSYDLDSIRVVPNPYYVSAVWDGPSKYERKLYFQGLPSRCTIRIFNAAGLLLREIEHDETIATYFRPEVMGEEEEQGSHAWDLKTSGGYEVTSGLFIYQVVTPDGKEKVGKFAVVR
;
A
#
# COMPACT_ATOMS: atom_id res chain seq x y z
N MET A 1 -23.92 15.66 71.23
CA MET A 1 -23.71 16.85 72.08
C MET A 1 -22.51 16.59 72.98
N TYR A 2 -21.58 17.53 73.04
CA TYR A 2 -20.45 17.68 73.98
C TYR A 2 -19.12 16.90 73.79
N ARG A 3 -18.23 17.66 73.14
CA ARG A 3 -16.76 17.78 73.20
C ARG A 3 -16.08 17.61 74.58
N LYS A 4 -14.83 17.09 74.48
CA LYS A 4 -13.59 17.26 75.30
C LYS A 4 -13.53 16.48 76.63
N VAL A 5 -12.49 15.67 76.90
CA VAL A 5 -11.07 16.04 77.13
C VAL A 5 -10.15 14.79 77.11
N LEU A 6 -9.03 14.92 76.39
CA LEU A 6 -7.67 14.32 76.49
C LEU A 6 -7.38 12.82 76.80
N LEU A 7 -6.53 12.28 75.90
CA LEU A 7 -5.21 11.63 76.13
C LEU A 7 -5.14 10.16 76.64
N ALA A 8 -4.37 9.38 75.86
CA ALA A 8 -3.73 8.07 76.12
C ALA A 8 -4.42 6.82 75.54
N ILE A 9 -3.57 5.87 75.08
CA ILE A 9 -3.80 4.56 74.39
C ILE A 9 -3.57 4.70 72.87
N THR A 10 -2.60 4.08 72.18
CA THR A 10 -1.77 2.89 72.45
C THR A 10 -0.47 2.91 71.63
N VAL A 11 0.57 2.30 72.20
CA VAL A 11 1.84 1.90 71.60
C VAL A 11 1.72 0.50 70.96
N MET A 12 2.59 0.20 69.98
CA MET A 12 2.97 -1.11 69.38
C MET A 12 2.16 -1.62 68.17
N LEU A 13 2.64 -1.32 66.96
CA LEU A 13 3.46 -2.23 66.14
C LEU A 13 3.93 -1.51 64.86
N ILE A 14 5.21 -1.15 64.84
CA ILE A 14 5.97 -0.61 63.71
C ILE A 14 6.98 -1.70 63.33
N PRO A 15 7.04 -2.17 62.07
CA PRO A 15 8.30 -2.60 61.47
C PRO A 15 8.94 -1.38 60.77
N ALA A 16 10.04 -0.87 61.34
CA ALA A 16 11.37 -0.86 60.72
C ALA A 16 11.48 0.09 59.51
N LEU A 17 11.88 1.35 59.74
CA LEU A 17 13.21 1.86 59.35
C LEU A 17 13.53 1.57 57.86
N LEU A 18 13.23 2.39 56.84
CA LEU A 18 13.01 3.84 56.72
C LEU A 18 13.97 4.70 57.56
N PHE A 19 15.27 4.46 57.42
CA PHE A 19 16.29 5.47 57.69
C PHE A 19 17.54 5.24 56.82
N SER A 20 17.58 5.90 55.67
CA SER A 20 18.76 6.65 55.20
C SER A 20 18.37 7.63 54.10
N LEU A 21 17.41 8.52 54.36
CA LEU A 21 17.34 9.77 53.63
C LEU A 21 18.32 10.73 54.33
N PRO A 22 19.36 11.25 53.64
CA PRO A 22 20.16 12.33 54.19
C PRO A 22 19.26 13.55 54.43
N PRO A 23 19.58 14.38 55.43
CA PRO A 23 18.74 15.50 55.83
C PRO A 23 18.62 16.51 54.69
N GLU A 24 17.43 17.11 54.57
CA GLU A 24 17.13 18.34 53.84
C GLU A 24 18.34 19.26 53.72
N SER A 25 19.11 19.10 52.65
CA SER A 25 19.97 20.16 52.17
C SER A 25 19.05 21.17 51.52
N LYS A 26 18.68 22.21 52.27
CA LYS A 26 18.45 23.51 51.65
C LYS A 26 19.74 23.89 50.93
N ILE A 27 19.88 23.42 49.69
CA ILE A 27 20.91 23.88 48.77
C ILE A 27 20.51 25.30 48.41
N ASN A 28 20.92 26.25 49.24
CA ASN A 28 21.06 27.64 48.84
C ASN A 28 22.21 27.69 47.83
N MET A 29 21.99 27.24 46.60
CA MET A 29 22.86 27.59 45.49
C MET A 29 22.56 29.05 45.17
N LYS A 30 23.50 29.92 45.54
CA LYS A 30 23.59 31.22 44.86
C LYS A 30 23.72 30.90 43.38
N MET A 31 22.73 31.32 42.57
CA MET A 31 22.85 31.34 41.12
C MET A 31 24.17 32.05 40.77
N ARG A 32 25.18 31.27 40.40
CA ARG A 32 26.36 31.79 39.70
C ARG A 32 25.99 31.73 38.24
N ASP A 33 25.95 32.90 37.60
CA ASP A 33 25.73 32.98 36.16
C ASP A 33 26.80 32.14 35.44
N VAL A 34 26.34 31.13 34.70
CA VAL A 34 27.19 30.33 33.82
C VAL A 34 27.67 31.22 32.68
N TYR A 35 28.91 31.00 32.25
CA TYR A 35 29.50 31.68 31.10
C TYR A 35 28.63 31.49 29.84
N ASN A 36 28.03 32.58 29.34
CA ASN A 36 27.32 32.63 28.05
C ASN A 36 28.18 33.44 27.04
N PRO A 37 29.06 32.79 26.25
CA PRO A 37 30.06 33.46 25.42
C PRO A 37 29.49 34.27 24.25
N SER A 38 28.32 33.92 23.75
CA SER A 38 27.62 34.71 22.75
C SER A 38 26.54 35.48 23.46
N GLY A 39 26.40 36.79 23.22
CA GLY A 39 25.22 37.56 23.62
C GLY A 39 23.96 37.08 22.88
N GLY A 40 23.60 35.80 23.04
CA GLY A 40 22.50 35.10 22.43
C GLY A 40 21.21 35.76 22.87
N THR A 41 20.50 36.27 21.89
CA THR A 41 19.30 37.05 22.00
C THR A 41 18.27 36.41 22.92
N LYS A 42 17.75 37.21 23.87
CA LYS A 42 16.36 37.09 24.28
C LYS A 42 15.52 37.18 23.00
N GLY A 43 14.82 36.13 22.60
CA GLY A 43 13.74 36.33 21.63
C GLY A 43 12.84 37.46 22.12
N GLU A 44 12.41 38.35 21.23
CA GLU A 44 11.31 39.23 21.58
C GLU A 44 10.08 38.35 21.78
N ILE A 45 9.57 38.30 23.01
CA ILE A 45 8.25 37.73 23.31
C ILE A 45 7.24 38.58 22.52
N THR A 46 6.67 38.00 21.47
CA THR A 46 5.59 38.62 20.69
C THR A 46 4.28 37.91 20.97
N TYR A 47 3.26 38.67 21.37
CA TYR A 47 1.89 38.17 21.53
C TYR A 47 1.13 38.05 20.19
N LYS A 48 1.77 38.43 19.08
CA LYS A 48 1.21 38.27 17.74
C LYS A 48 1.82 37.01 17.11
N PRO A 49 1.01 36.03 16.66
CA PRO A 49 1.51 35.03 15.73
C PRO A 49 2.11 35.77 14.55
N ALA A 50 3.30 35.37 14.10
CA ALA A 50 3.86 35.97 12.89
C ALA A 50 2.89 35.69 11.73
N ASP A 51 2.46 36.75 11.02
CA ASP A 51 1.32 36.78 10.07
C ASP A 51 1.36 35.76 8.90
N ARG A 52 2.32 34.82 8.88
CA ARG A 52 2.62 33.88 7.79
C ARG A 52 2.93 32.44 8.24
N TRP A 53 2.95 32.14 9.54
CA TRP A 53 3.24 30.79 10.04
C TRP A 53 1.99 30.17 10.64
N LEU A 54 1.68 28.94 10.24
CA LEU A 54 0.50 28.19 10.63
C LEU A 54 0.90 27.12 11.65
N ILE A 55 0.15 27.04 12.76
CA ILE A 55 0.20 25.87 13.64
C ILE A 55 -0.56 24.77 12.92
N ALA A 56 0.08 23.62 12.75
CA ALA A 56 -0.52 22.49 12.08
C ALA A 56 -0.78 21.36 13.07
N TRP A 57 -1.77 20.57 12.72
CA TRP A 57 -2.35 19.54 13.53
C TRP A 57 -2.72 18.40 12.57
N ILE A 58 -2.25 17.19 12.87
CA ILE A 58 -2.29 16.02 11.96
C ILE A 58 -3.30 15.00 12.47
N GLY A 59 -4.13 14.38 11.60
CA GLY A 59 -5.16 13.42 12.01
C GLY A 59 -4.97 12.03 11.38
N ILE A 60 -5.02 10.94 12.16
CA ILE A 60 -4.54 9.59 11.77
C ILE A 60 -5.55 8.44 12.04
N GLY A 61 -6.15 7.71 11.07
CA GLY A 61 -6.77 6.38 11.35
C GLY A 61 -7.79 6.23 12.53
N ASN A 62 -7.93 5.13 13.29
CA ASN A 62 -8.78 5.09 14.51
C ASN A 62 -8.32 6.09 15.61
N VAL A 63 -7.12 6.65 15.42
CA VAL A 63 -6.49 7.81 16.08
C VAL A 63 -6.86 9.13 15.34
N THR A 64 -7.90 9.16 14.45
CA THR A 64 -8.08 10.19 13.39
C THR A 64 -8.35 11.57 13.92
N ASP A 65 -8.80 11.67 15.16
CA ASP A 65 -9.05 12.92 15.86
C ASP A 65 -7.85 13.39 16.72
N TYR A 66 -6.72 12.68 16.68
CA TYR A 66 -5.45 13.21 17.18
C TYR A 66 -5.09 14.45 16.37
N MET A 67 -4.37 15.34 17.04
CA MET A 67 -3.76 16.52 16.48
C MET A 67 -2.37 16.64 17.09
N ILE A 68 -1.30 16.31 16.37
CA ILE A 68 0.05 16.51 16.92
C ILE A 68 0.42 17.99 16.81
N SER A 69 0.78 18.63 17.94
CA SER A 69 1.24 20.01 17.92
C SER A 69 2.69 20.07 17.45
N ASN A 70 2.94 20.62 16.26
CA ASN A 70 4.29 20.86 15.76
C ASN A 70 4.94 22.12 16.34
N THR A 71 4.70 22.39 17.62
CA THR A 71 5.18 23.60 18.31
C THR A 71 6.23 23.30 19.36
N LEU A 72 6.65 22.03 19.52
CA LEU A 72 7.54 21.60 20.61
C LEU A 72 7.04 22.04 22.02
N GLN A 73 5.75 22.42 22.14
CA GLN A 73 5.16 23.02 23.33
C GLN A 73 3.94 22.21 23.78
N GLY A 74 3.95 21.76 25.04
CA GLY A 74 2.91 20.87 25.58
C GLY A 74 3.05 19.42 25.12
N GLY A 75 3.87 19.21 24.07
CA GLY A 75 4.66 18.03 23.70
C GLY A 75 3.92 16.71 23.47
N GLY A 76 2.59 16.73 23.39
CA GLY A 76 1.80 15.54 23.09
C GLY A 76 0.97 15.62 21.83
N PRO A 77 0.31 14.51 21.47
CA PRO A 77 -0.93 14.60 20.71
C PRO A 77 -1.91 15.56 21.39
N PHE A 78 -2.91 16.09 20.69
CA PHE A 78 -3.99 16.96 21.20
C PHE A 78 -5.33 16.61 20.54
N VAL A 79 -6.43 17.22 21.02
CA VAL A 79 -7.79 17.00 20.48
C VAL A 79 -8.16 18.03 19.45
N ARG A 80 -8.78 17.52 18.39
CA ARG A 80 -9.62 18.27 17.46
C ARG A 80 -10.79 19.01 18.15
N PRO A 81 -10.78 20.36 18.23
CA PRO A 81 -11.89 21.14 18.76
C PRO A 81 -13.21 20.89 17.98
N PRO A 82 -14.39 20.99 18.64
CA PRO A 82 -15.69 20.81 17.97
C PRO A 82 -15.96 21.76 16.80
N ASP A 83 -15.26 22.89 16.73
CA ASP A 83 -15.36 23.89 15.66
C ASP A 83 -14.15 23.88 14.71
N TRP A 84 -13.41 22.78 14.65
CA TRP A 84 -12.24 22.61 13.77
C TRP A 84 -12.52 22.94 12.29
N GLU A 85 -13.78 22.75 11.87
CA GLU A 85 -14.30 23.22 10.57
C GLU A 85 -14.17 24.74 10.34
N TYR A 86 -13.78 25.53 11.32
CA TYR A 86 -13.56 26.97 11.24
C TYR A 86 -12.14 27.39 11.66
N PHE A 87 -11.25 26.43 11.92
CA PHE A 87 -9.86 26.69 12.32
C PHE A 87 -9.08 27.45 11.22
N ASP A 88 -8.43 28.54 11.63
CA ASP A 88 -7.72 29.47 10.74
C ASP A 88 -6.18 29.40 10.88
N GLY A 89 -5.67 28.44 11.66
CA GLY A 89 -4.24 28.27 11.92
C GLY A 89 -3.69 29.03 13.14
N SER A 90 -4.55 29.73 13.90
CA SER A 90 -4.17 30.40 15.15
C SER A 90 -4.07 29.43 16.34
N PHE A 91 -3.22 29.73 17.33
CA PHE A 91 -3.13 28.90 18.55
C PHE A 91 -4.47 28.93 19.30
N PRO A 92 -5.05 27.78 19.73
CA PRO A 92 -6.25 27.76 20.56
C PRO A 92 -5.90 28.31 21.95
N TYR A 93 -5.86 29.63 22.06
CA TYR A 93 -5.58 30.35 23.29
C TYR A 93 -6.76 30.08 24.23
N TRP A 94 -6.57 29.19 25.20
CA TRP A 94 -7.55 28.78 26.22
C TRP A 94 -8.63 27.80 25.74
N SER A 95 -8.24 26.63 25.20
CA SER A 95 -9.17 25.50 24.99
C SER A 95 -10.00 25.21 26.26
N SER A 96 -9.41 25.39 27.43
CA SER A 96 -10.07 25.19 28.73
C SER A 96 -11.17 26.22 29.03
N ASP A 97 -11.11 27.45 28.49
CA ASP A 97 -12.13 28.48 28.68
C ASP A 97 -13.17 28.51 27.55
N VAL A 98 -12.79 28.04 26.36
CA VAL A 98 -13.65 27.95 25.17
C VAL A 98 -14.44 26.64 25.14
N TYR A 99 -13.84 25.54 25.61
CA TYR A 99 -14.40 24.19 25.69
C TYR A 99 -14.25 23.57 27.10
N PRO A 100 -14.86 24.15 28.13
CA PRO A 100 -14.74 23.66 29.51
C PRO A 100 -15.29 22.24 29.71
N ASP A 101 -16.28 21.84 28.88
CA ASP A 101 -16.90 20.51 28.92
C ASP A 101 -16.01 19.40 28.33
N LEU A 102 -14.86 19.78 27.77
CA LEU A 102 -13.86 18.86 27.18
C LEU A 102 -12.61 18.71 28.06
N ARG A 103 -12.63 19.23 29.30
CA ARG A 103 -11.48 19.15 30.22
C ARG A 103 -11.36 17.74 30.81
N GLY A 104 -10.23 17.08 30.57
CA GLY A 104 -9.88 15.79 31.16
C GLY A 104 -10.79 14.68 30.66
N HIS A 105 -10.76 14.37 29.37
CA HIS A 105 -11.49 13.25 28.76
C HIS A 105 -10.51 12.37 27.95
N ALA A 106 -9.33 12.03 28.51
CA ALA A 106 -8.21 11.48 27.71
C ALA A 106 -8.23 9.95 27.54
N CYS A 107 -7.80 9.46 26.38
CA CYS A 107 -7.54 8.06 26.01
C CYS A 107 -8.76 7.11 25.84
N GLU A 108 -9.88 7.55 25.22
CA GLU A 108 -11.02 6.66 24.85
C GLU A 108 -10.79 5.88 23.54
N TYR A 109 -10.93 4.54 23.54
CA TYR A 109 -10.65 3.66 22.39
C TYR A 109 -11.59 2.42 22.33
N PRO A 110 -12.00 1.89 21.14
CA PRO A 110 -12.09 2.47 19.78
C PRO A 110 -13.52 2.96 19.41
N ALA A 111 -13.67 3.68 18.29
CA ALA A 111 -14.91 4.23 17.64
C ALA A 111 -16.24 4.31 18.44
N GLY A 112 -16.57 5.50 18.95
CA GLY A 112 -17.90 5.86 19.50
C GLY A 112 -17.94 7.04 20.50
N SER A 113 -16.81 7.74 20.65
CA SER A 113 -16.30 8.26 21.93
C SER A 113 -16.27 9.78 22.13
N GLU A 114 -16.10 10.59 21.08
CA GLU A 114 -15.80 12.03 21.21
C GLU A 114 -14.44 12.27 21.96
N GLN A 115 -13.38 11.67 21.40
CA GLN A 115 -12.03 11.31 21.92
C GLN A 115 -11.12 12.41 22.51
N PHE A 116 -10.21 12.09 23.47
CA PHE A 116 -8.97 12.85 23.82
C PHE A 116 -7.73 11.95 24.06
N TYR A 117 -6.52 12.49 24.26
CA TYR A 117 -5.25 11.94 23.73
C TYR A 117 -4.16 11.54 24.77
N THR A 118 -3.62 12.48 25.54
CA THR A 118 -2.67 12.36 26.69
C THR A 118 -2.55 13.78 27.28
N TYR A 119 -2.69 14.02 28.59
CA TYR A 119 -2.65 15.39 29.13
C TYR A 119 -1.37 16.18 28.79
N ALA A 120 -0.20 15.55 28.90
CA ALA A 120 1.08 16.09 28.45
C ALA A 120 2.04 14.97 28.04
N SER A 121 2.84 15.19 27.01
CA SER A 121 3.90 14.27 26.58
C SER A 121 5.08 15.09 26.10
N GLY A 122 6.25 14.50 25.82
CA GLY A 122 7.32 15.23 25.10
C GLY A 122 8.74 14.80 25.43
N LEU A 123 9.70 15.45 24.76
CA LEU A 123 11.13 15.28 24.95
C LEU A 123 11.64 16.02 26.20
N TRP A 124 12.47 15.31 26.96
CA TRP A 124 13.36 15.87 28.00
C TRP A 124 14.82 15.61 27.62
N VAL A 125 15.70 16.62 27.75
CA VAL A 125 17.15 16.45 27.56
C VAL A 125 17.90 17.01 28.76
N ASN A 126 18.74 16.18 29.38
CA ASN A 126 19.51 16.55 30.56
C ASN A 126 21.00 16.40 30.28
N ALA A 127 21.80 17.39 30.67
CA ALA A 127 23.25 17.37 30.45
C ALA A 127 24.01 18.06 31.59
N LEU A 128 25.28 17.67 31.76
CA LEU A 128 26.24 18.45 32.54
C LEU A 128 26.87 19.51 31.64
N CYS A 129 26.72 20.77 32.03
CA CYS A 129 27.35 21.92 31.36
C CYS A 129 28.55 22.44 32.16
N PRO A 130 29.65 22.82 31.49
CA PRO A 130 30.83 23.33 32.16
C PRO A 130 30.60 24.74 32.69
N VAL A 131 31.08 24.99 33.92
CA VAL A 131 31.27 26.35 34.44
C VAL A 131 32.69 26.77 34.07
N ILE A 132 32.82 27.77 33.21
CA ILE A 132 34.11 28.26 32.71
C ILE A 132 34.49 29.54 33.44
N GLU A 133 35.63 29.54 34.14
CA GLU A 133 36.24 30.71 34.75
C GLU A 133 37.65 30.90 34.16
N ASP A 134 37.96 32.09 33.64
CA ASP A 134 39.25 32.43 33.01
C ASP A 134 39.71 31.49 31.87
N GLY A 135 38.75 30.82 31.20
CA GLY A 135 39.02 29.90 30.09
C GLY A 135 39.21 28.44 30.51
N ASP A 136 39.24 28.15 31.81
CA ASP A 136 39.30 26.80 32.36
C ASP A 136 37.93 26.35 32.89
N THR A 137 37.59 25.08 32.70
CA THR A 137 36.40 24.48 33.33
C THR A 137 36.66 24.23 34.80
N VAL A 138 35.94 24.92 35.68
CA VAL A 138 36.10 24.84 37.14
C VAL A 138 35.03 23.98 37.84
N ASP A 139 33.90 23.74 37.18
CA ASP A 139 32.80 22.93 37.70
C ASP A 139 31.92 22.39 36.56
N TRP A 140 31.04 21.45 36.86
CA TRP A 140 30.01 20.93 35.95
C TRP A 140 28.67 20.94 36.66
N ILE A 141 27.67 21.60 36.07
CA ILE A 141 26.34 21.71 36.67
C ILE A 141 25.29 21.02 35.80
N PRO A 142 24.32 20.32 36.42
CA PRO A 142 23.20 19.73 35.69
C PRO A 142 22.30 20.83 35.15
N LYS A 143 21.84 20.65 33.92
CA LYS A 143 20.83 21.46 33.26
C LYS A 143 19.82 20.58 32.54
N SER A 144 18.59 21.07 32.47
CA SER A 144 17.45 20.38 31.87
C SER A 144 16.77 21.25 30.82
N ILE A 145 16.19 20.61 29.82
CA ILE A 145 15.30 21.22 28.83
C ILE A 145 14.09 20.30 28.64
N GLU A 146 12.90 20.89 28.66
CA GLU A 146 11.62 20.17 28.70
C GLU A 146 10.65 20.76 27.67
N THR A 147 9.91 19.88 27.00
CA THR A 147 8.93 20.25 25.96
C THR A 147 7.47 19.98 26.36
N ALA A 148 7.26 19.20 27.43
CA ALA A 148 5.95 18.86 27.99
C ALA A 148 5.48 19.92 29.01
N TYR A 149 4.17 20.00 29.29
CA TYR A 149 3.55 20.90 30.28
C TYR A 149 3.68 22.41 30.01
N SER A 150 4.86 22.96 30.29
CA SER A 150 5.22 24.37 30.14
C SER A 150 6.60 24.41 29.50
N SER A 151 6.61 24.38 28.17
CA SER A 151 7.85 24.25 27.39
C SER A 151 8.82 25.39 27.68
N ASP A 152 10.09 25.02 27.79
CA ASP A 152 11.23 25.94 27.84
C ASP A 152 11.66 26.41 26.43
N LEU A 153 10.95 25.96 25.39
CA LEU A 153 11.29 26.20 23.98
C LEU A 153 10.36 27.21 23.32
N GLY A 154 10.94 28.05 22.45
CA GLY A 154 10.21 28.69 21.37
C GLY A 154 10.33 27.86 20.10
N ALA A 155 9.23 27.70 19.35
CA ALA A 155 9.23 26.94 18.10
C ALA A 155 8.61 27.69 16.92
N MET A 156 8.99 27.23 15.72
CA MET A 156 8.40 27.59 14.44
C MET A 156 7.88 26.33 13.74
N SER A 157 6.71 26.43 13.11
CA SER A 157 6.00 25.32 12.46
C SER A 157 5.72 25.58 10.97
N ILE A 158 5.81 24.53 10.14
CA ILE A 158 5.38 24.55 8.72
C ILE A 158 4.73 23.19 8.38
N PRO A 159 3.45 23.14 7.93
CA PRO A 159 2.84 21.91 7.43
C PRO A 159 3.08 21.60 5.95
N GLU A 160 3.11 20.32 5.59
CA GLU A 160 2.78 19.79 4.25
C GLU A 160 1.59 18.85 4.41
N VAL A 161 0.39 19.34 4.06
CA VAL A 161 -0.84 18.58 4.22
C VAL A 161 -1.80 18.87 3.07
N GLU A 162 -2.26 17.82 2.38
CA GLU A 162 -3.27 17.89 1.33
C GLU A 162 -4.69 18.01 1.89
N ASP A 163 -4.96 17.38 3.05
CA ASP A 163 -6.25 17.41 3.74
C ASP A 163 -6.07 17.57 5.27
N ILE A 164 -6.69 18.60 5.86
CA ILE A 164 -6.74 18.75 7.33
C ILE A 164 -8.19 18.63 7.79
N GLY A 165 -8.54 17.48 8.37
CA GLY A 165 -9.86 17.23 8.96
C GLY A 165 -11.01 17.22 7.95
N GLY A 166 -10.82 16.59 6.79
CA GLY A 166 -11.82 16.44 5.72
C GLY A 166 -11.92 17.65 4.79
N LYS A 167 -10.88 18.48 4.73
CA LYS A 167 -10.81 19.69 3.92
C LYS A 167 -9.57 19.70 3.06
N ASP A 168 -9.76 19.90 1.76
CA ASP A 168 -8.69 20.05 0.78
C ASP A 168 -7.89 21.37 0.97
N TYR A 169 -6.61 21.23 1.33
CA TYR A 169 -5.60 22.30 1.42
C TYR A 169 -4.60 22.29 0.25
N SER A 170 -4.73 21.37 -0.73
CA SER A 170 -3.83 21.24 -1.89
C SER A 170 -3.69 22.54 -2.71
N GLY A 171 -4.71 23.40 -2.71
CA GLY A 171 -4.72 24.70 -3.40
C GLY A 171 -4.17 25.89 -2.61
N LYS A 172 -3.80 25.74 -1.33
CA LYS A 172 -3.37 26.87 -0.46
C LYS A 172 -1.86 27.11 -0.42
N GLY A 173 -1.07 26.36 -1.18
CA GLY A 173 0.36 26.62 -1.37
C GLY A 173 1.24 26.24 -0.17
N LEU A 174 0.87 25.17 0.54
CA LEU A 174 1.70 24.53 1.57
C LEU A 174 2.64 23.49 0.94
N CYS A 175 3.42 23.92 -0.04
CA CYS A 175 4.37 23.07 -0.74
C CYS A 175 5.78 23.62 -0.53
N PHE A 176 6.56 22.98 0.36
CA PHE A 176 7.94 23.34 0.72
C PHE A 176 8.83 23.64 -0.50
N SER A 177 8.63 22.90 -1.60
CA SER A 177 9.43 23.01 -2.82
C SER A 177 9.35 24.37 -3.51
N THR A 178 8.25 25.14 -3.35
CA THR A 178 8.08 26.44 -4.04
C THR A 178 8.09 27.63 -3.11
N GLN A 179 8.38 27.43 -1.81
CA GLN A 179 8.32 28.49 -0.81
C GLN A 179 9.38 29.57 -1.06
N ARG A 180 8.90 30.79 -1.33
CA ARG A 180 9.76 31.93 -1.68
C ARG A 180 10.20 32.73 -0.47
N ILE A 181 11.46 33.18 -0.48
CA ILE A 181 11.97 34.16 0.50
C ILE A 181 11.27 35.51 0.23
N SER A 182 10.67 36.09 1.27
CA SER A 182 9.93 37.35 1.10
C SER A 182 10.85 38.52 0.74
N GLN A 183 10.34 39.44 -0.07
CA GLN A 183 11.08 40.64 -0.47
C GLN A 183 11.47 41.47 0.77
N GLY A 184 12.76 41.52 1.09
CA GLY A 184 13.30 42.26 2.24
C GLY A 184 13.74 41.40 3.44
N ALA A 185 13.57 40.07 3.40
CA ALA A 185 14.01 39.16 4.47
C ALA A 185 15.38 38.50 4.24
N GLY A 186 16.04 38.74 3.11
CA GLY A 186 17.35 38.15 2.78
C GLY A 186 17.61 38.07 1.27
N GLU A 187 18.79 37.57 0.88
CA GLU A 187 19.13 37.27 -0.52
C GLU A 187 18.58 35.89 -0.94
N GLY A 188 17.95 35.78 -2.13
CA GLY A 188 17.51 34.50 -2.71
C GLY A 188 16.02 34.44 -3.07
N GLU A 189 15.64 33.51 -3.96
CA GLU A 189 14.24 33.28 -4.33
C GLU A 189 13.56 32.19 -3.49
N PHE A 190 14.26 31.14 -3.03
CA PHE A 190 13.68 29.96 -2.37
C PHE A 190 14.37 29.63 -1.04
N LEU A 191 13.59 29.19 -0.05
CA LEU A 191 14.06 28.80 1.29
C LEU A 191 14.80 27.45 1.29
N PHE A 192 14.36 26.50 0.46
CA PHE A 192 14.96 25.17 0.32
C PHE A 192 15.72 25.03 -0.99
N VAL A 193 16.74 24.16 -0.99
CA VAL A 193 17.43 23.75 -2.22
C VAL A 193 16.42 23.10 -3.17
N GLN A 194 16.41 23.52 -4.44
CA GLN A 194 15.56 22.90 -5.45
C GLN A 194 16.22 21.61 -5.93
N PRO A 195 15.46 20.54 -6.23
CA PRO A 195 16.00 19.33 -6.83
C PRO A 195 16.93 19.66 -8.01
N GLY A 196 18.11 19.04 -8.05
CA GLY A 196 19.14 19.28 -9.08
C GLY A 196 19.93 20.59 -8.96
N SER A 197 19.75 21.40 -7.91
CA SER A 197 20.51 22.64 -7.68
C SER A 197 21.59 22.49 -6.61
N GLU A 198 22.68 23.26 -6.72
CA GLU A 198 23.67 23.37 -5.63
C GLU A 198 23.06 24.13 -4.43
N MET A 199 23.19 23.54 -3.23
CA MET A 199 22.75 24.13 -1.97
C MET A 199 23.60 25.37 -1.65
N LYS A 200 22.94 26.52 -1.44
CA LYS A 200 23.60 27.76 -1.00
C LYS A 200 23.64 27.83 0.53
N ASP A 201 24.55 28.65 1.06
CA ASP A 201 24.80 28.80 2.51
C ASP A 201 23.56 29.22 3.33
N TYR A 202 22.56 29.84 2.71
CA TYR A 202 21.31 30.25 3.37
C TYR A 202 20.14 29.27 3.16
N GLN A 203 20.29 28.28 2.28
CA GLN A 203 19.23 27.33 1.96
C GLN A 203 19.34 26.13 2.89
N ALA A 204 18.21 25.60 3.35
CA ALA A 204 18.17 24.29 3.99
C ALA A 204 18.06 23.20 2.91
N LYS A 205 18.59 22.01 3.20
CA LYS A 205 18.16 20.82 2.46
C LYS A 205 16.67 20.63 2.72
N TRP A 206 15.96 20.16 1.71
CA TRP A 206 14.56 19.79 1.89
C TRP A 206 14.47 18.77 3.04
N PRO A 207 13.71 19.03 4.12
CA PRO A 207 13.66 18.16 5.29
C PRO A 207 13.30 16.69 4.99
N PHE A 208 12.58 16.42 3.88
CA PHE A 208 12.19 15.08 3.43
C PHE A 208 13.19 14.41 2.47
N VAL A 209 14.26 15.11 2.08
CA VAL A 209 15.44 14.53 1.38
C VAL A 209 16.55 14.18 2.39
N ASP A 210 16.29 14.27 3.71
CA ASP A 210 17.28 13.93 4.74
C ASP A 210 17.56 12.42 4.75
N THR A 211 18.61 12.04 4.03
CA THR A 211 19.03 10.66 3.77
C THR A 211 19.33 9.84 5.02
N LEU A 212 19.44 10.45 6.20
CA LEU A 212 19.72 9.76 7.47
C LEU A 212 18.53 8.93 7.96
N ILE A 213 17.29 9.35 7.69
CA ILE A 213 16.08 8.60 8.05
C ILE A 213 15.91 7.36 7.17
N ASN A 214 16.43 7.42 5.95
CA ASN A 214 16.36 6.33 4.98
C ASN A 214 17.46 5.27 5.18
N ALA A 215 18.38 5.46 6.13
CA ALA A 215 19.51 4.54 6.33
C ALA A 215 19.09 3.12 6.74
N ARG A 216 17.87 2.95 7.29
CA ARG A 216 17.30 1.66 7.67
C ARG A 216 16.52 0.97 6.56
N ARG A 217 16.34 1.59 5.39
CA ARG A 217 15.59 0.97 4.29
C ARG A 217 16.31 -0.29 3.78
N PRO A 218 15.59 -1.40 3.53
CA PRO A 218 16.18 -2.59 2.95
C PRO A 218 16.82 -2.31 1.58
N ASP A 219 17.97 -2.92 1.28
CA ASP A 219 18.64 -2.80 -0.03
C ASP A 219 17.73 -3.18 -1.22
N SER A 220 16.66 -3.94 -0.97
CA SER A 220 15.66 -4.34 -1.96
C SER A 220 14.71 -3.20 -2.39
N THR A 221 14.69 -2.06 -1.70
CA THR A 221 13.78 -0.94 -2.02
C THR A 221 14.34 -0.11 -3.18
N THR A 222 14.21 -0.63 -4.40
CA THR A 222 14.72 0.02 -5.63
C THR A 222 13.72 0.97 -6.29
N TRP A 223 12.46 0.94 -5.84
CA TRP A 223 11.33 1.74 -6.35
C TRP A 223 11.13 3.08 -5.62
N VAL A 224 12.01 3.40 -4.68
CA VAL A 224 12.00 4.69 -3.96
C VAL A 224 13.30 5.42 -4.30
N HIS A 225 13.18 6.58 -4.93
CA HIS A 225 14.30 7.36 -5.46
C HIS A 225 14.57 8.56 -4.55
N THR A 226 15.36 8.32 -3.50
CA THR A 226 15.61 9.31 -2.42
C THR A 226 16.24 10.62 -2.88
N GLU A 227 16.86 10.65 -4.06
CA GLU A 227 17.42 11.85 -4.69
C GLU A 227 16.35 12.80 -5.27
N ASP A 228 15.13 12.29 -5.47
CA ASP A 228 13.97 13.04 -5.98
C ASP A 228 13.12 13.66 -4.85
N GLY A 229 13.40 13.32 -3.60
CA GLY A 229 12.72 13.87 -2.41
C GLY A 229 11.40 13.21 -2.05
N ASP A 230 11.38 11.88 -2.13
CA ASP A 230 10.20 11.08 -1.79
C ASP A 230 9.71 11.31 -0.35
N VAL A 231 8.42 11.60 -0.26
CA VAL A 231 7.64 11.75 0.98
C VAL A 231 7.66 10.43 1.77
N ILE A 232 7.94 10.49 3.08
CA ILE A 232 8.11 9.31 3.95
C ILE A 232 6.74 8.80 4.45
N SER A 233 5.81 9.71 4.72
CA SER A 233 4.46 9.40 5.21
C SER A 233 3.42 10.36 4.64
N LEU A 234 2.12 10.05 4.76
CA LEU A 234 1.07 10.80 4.06
C LEU A 234 0.76 12.16 4.69
N GLU A 235 1.05 12.34 5.98
CA GLU A 235 0.87 13.62 6.67
C GLU A 235 2.07 13.93 7.58
N ASP A 236 3.13 14.49 6.99
CA ASP A 236 4.36 14.86 7.68
C ASP A 236 4.27 16.28 8.27
N THR A 237 4.80 16.50 9.48
CA THR A 237 5.07 17.86 9.97
C THR A 237 6.50 18.06 10.42
N TYR A 238 6.91 19.33 10.39
CA TYR A 238 8.23 19.77 10.77
C TYR A 238 8.16 20.99 11.69
N ALA A 239 8.89 20.91 12.80
CA ALA A 239 9.06 22.00 13.74
C ALA A 239 10.55 22.20 14.06
N VAL A 240 10.93 23.45 14.34
CA VAL A 240 12.27 23.77 14.87
C VAL A 240 12.11 24.65 16.08
N GLY A 241 12.79 24.27 17.16
CA GLY A 241 12.86 25.03 18.40
C GLY A 241 14.13 24.71 19.16
N GLY A 242 14.22 25.18 20.40
CA GLY A 242 15.42 25.05 21.22
C GLY A 242 15.63 26.27 22.08
N ASP A 243 16.51 26.15 23.05
CA ASP A 243 16.91 27.26 23.92
C ASP A 243 18.09 28.06 23.33
N TYR A 244 18.58 27.67 22.14
CA TYR A 244 19.49 28.43 21.29
C TYR A 244 18.99 28.52 19.84
N ILE A 245 18.53 29.70 19.40
CA ILE A 245 18.12 29.98 18.01
C ILE A 245 18.79 31.29 17.56
N PRO A 246 19.51 31.32 16.41
CA PRO A 246 20.07 32.57 15.87
C PRO A 246 18.98 33.63 15.62
N SER A 247 19.26 34.89 15.92
CA SER A 247 18.28 35.99 15.82
C SER A 247 17.76 36.26 14.40
N GLY A 248 18.46 35.79 13.37
CA GLY A 248 18.01 35.86 11.97
C GLY A 248 17.00 34.77 11.60
N ASP A 249 16.93 33.72 12.42
CA ASP A 249 16.14 32.51 12.15
C ASP A 249 14.90 32.44 13.05
N ALA A 250 14.82 33.20 14.15
CA ALA A 250 13.71 33.15 15.09
C ALA A 250 12.53 34.05 14.66
N THR A 251 11.34 33.47 14.44
CA THR A 251 10.13 34.26 14.13
C THR A 251 8.98 34.12 15.12
N THR A 252 9.05 33.25 16.13
CA THR A 252 8.20 33.27 17.34
C THR A 252 8.91 32.48 18.45
N ILE A 253 8.99 33.04 19.67
CA ILE A 253 9.44 32.32 20.87
C ILE A 253 8.39 32.60 21.95
N TRP A 254 7.62 31.59 22.33
CA TRP A 254 6.71 31.68 23.47
C TRP A 254 7.48 31.26 24.72
N ILE A 255 7.66 32.18 25.66
CA ILE A 255 8.16 31.89 27.00
C ILE A 255 7.08 32.37 27.97
N ARG A 256 6.72 31.54 28.94
CA ARG A 256 5.76 31.87 30.01
C ARG A 256 6.07 33.24 30.63
N ASP A 257 5.05 34.03 30.96
CA ASP A 257 5.20 35.33 31.65
C ASP A 257 5.95 35.22 32.99
N ALA A 258 5.95 34.03 33.61
CA ALA A 258 6.65 33.70 34.85
C ALA A 258 8.12 33.23 34.66
N GLY A 259 8.63 33.19 33.43
CA GLY A 259 9.95 32.66 33.09
C GLY A 259 9.95 31.15 32.79
N PRO A 260 11.08 30.60 32.30
CA PRO A 260 11.24 29.18 31.97
C PRO A 260 11.03 28.29 33.21
N TYR A 261 10.56 27.07 32.98
CA TYR A 261 10.33 25.99 33.95
C TYR A 261 11.66 25.42 34.48
N ALA A 262 12.66 25.29 33.60
CA ALA A 262 14.06 25.10 33.95
C ALA A 262 14.78 26.45 34.19
N GLY A 263 15.71 26.49 35.14
CA GLY A 263 16.35 27.74 35.56
C GLY A 263 17.41 28.28 34.61
N THR A 264 17.92 27.45 33.70
CA THR A 264 19.09 27.79 32.88
C THR A 264 19.13 27.03 31.54
N GLN A 265 19.55 27.71 30.47
CA GLN A 265 19.67 27.15 29.12
C GLN A 265 20.81 26.12 29.01
N VAL A 266 20.56 24.97 28.37
CA VAL A 266 21.50 23.94 27.93
C VAL A 266 22.27 24.36 26.67
N GLY A 267 21.61 25.03 25.71
CA GLY A 267 22.21 25.50 24.45
C GLY A 267 22.06 24.51 23.29
N LEU A 268 20.85 24.00 23.09
CA LEU A 268 20.48 23.03 22.07
C LEU A 268 19.57 23.64 21.01
N ARG A 269 19.68 23.11 19.79
CA ARG A 269 18.69 23.26 18.72
C ARG A 269 18.04 21.91 18.48
N ILE A 270 16.71 21.88 18.43
CA ILE A 270 15.90 20.68 18.30
C ILE A 270 15.03 20.83 17.05
N GLU A 271 15.14 19.88 16.14
CA GLU A 271 14.16 19.70 15.05
C GLU A 271 13.23 18.55 15.46
N GLU A 272 11.93 18.76 15.34
CA GLU A 272 10.93 17.70 15.51
C GLU A 272 10.28 17.38 14.16
N ARG A 273 10.13 16.09 13.90
CA ARG A 273 9.45 15.54 12.74
C ARG A 273 8.43 14.52 13.20
N THR A 274 7.26 14.54 12.60
CA THR A 274 6.20 13.58 12.90
C THR A 274 5.84 12.85 11.63
N TYR A 275 5.75 11.51 11.70
CA TYR A 275 5.40 10.66 10.57
C TYR A 275 4.14 9.88 10.87
N CYS A 276 3.17 9.90 9.95
CA CYS A 276 1.93 9.16 10.06
C CYS A 276 1.28 8.78 8.71
N TRP A 277 0.40 7.78 8.74
CA TRP A 277 -0.23 7.22 7.54
C TRP A 277 -1.73 7.12 7.76
N ASN A 278 -2.50 7.22 6.67
CA ASN A 278 -3.96 7.11 6.72
C ASN A 278 -4.48 5.69 6.36
N TYR A 279 -3.60 4.69 6.31
CA TYR A 279 -3.99 3.32 6.00
C TYR A 279 -4.64 2.64 7.22
N PRO A 280 -5.69 1.81 7.03
CA PRO A 280 -6.40 1.15 8.13
C PRO A 280 -5.54 0.30 9.07
N TYR A 281 -4.42 -0.26 8.60
CA TYR A 281 -3.53 -1.07 9.45
C TYR A 281 -2.63 -0.21 10.36
N ASN A 282 -2.42 1.07 10.00
CA ASN A 282 -1.49 2.00 10.64
C ASN A 282 -2.23 3.08 11.41
N ASP A 283 -3.31 2.67 12.04
CA ASP A 283 -4.34 3.54 12.56
C ASP A 283 -4.28 3.66 14.09
N ALA A 284 -3.26 3.01 14.68
CA ALA A 284 -3.05 2.84 16.12
C ALA A 284 -1.67 3.31 16.59
N TYR A 285 -0.84 3.90 15.70
CA TYR A 285 0.44 4.49 16.10
C TYR A 285 0.97 5.55 15.14
N PHE A 286 1.89 6.39 15.64
CA PHE A 286 2.63 7.39 14.86
C PHE A 286 4.01 7.63 15.47
N TYR A 287 4.90 8.26 14.71
CA TYR A 287 6.27 8.53 15.17
C TYR A 287 6.50 10.01 15.43
N ILE A 288 7.31 10.27 16.45
CA ILE A 288 7.94 11.56 16.69
C ILE A 288 9.46 11.34 16.69
N ASN A 289 10.15 12.06 15.82
CA ASN A 289 11.60 12.07 15.73
C ASN A 289 12.12 13.44 16.15
N TRP A 290 13.05 13.45 17.10
CA TRP A 290 13.78 14.65 17.51
C TRP A 290 15.23 14.55 17.07
N LYS A 291 15.67 15.54 16.29
CA LYS A 291 17.07 15.76 15.93
C LYS A 291 17.65 16.86 16.80
N ILE A 292 18.56 16.47 17.69
CA ILE A 292 19.09 17.33 18.76
C ILE A 292 20.53 17.71 18.42
N LYS A 293 20.80 19.01 18.36
CA LYS A 293 22.12 19.57 18.03
C LYS A 293 22.71 20.37 19.18
N ASN A 294 23.97 20.11 19.51
CA ASN A 294 24.72 20.94 20.45
C ASN A 294 25.18 22.24 19.76
N MET A 295 24.62 23.38 20.18
CA MET A 295 24.94 24.70 19.62
C MET A 295 26.01 25.44 20.43
N ASN A 296 26.46 24.86 21.55
CA ASN A 296 27.46 25.48 22.39
C ASN A 296 28.85 25.44 21.74
N PRO A 297 29.75 26.39 22.07
CA PRO A 297 31.15 26.31 21.69
C PRO A 297 31.96 25.35 22.60
N TYR A 298 31.30 24.59 23.47
CA TYR A 298 31.92 23.65 24.41
C TYR A 298 31.21 22.30 24.40
N ARG A 299 31.88 21.29 24.97
CA ARG A 299 31.36 19.93 25.08
C ARG A 299 30.31 19.80 26.20
N LEU A 300 29.22 19.08 25.94
CA LEU A 300 28.26 18.58 26.93
C LEU A 300 28.71 17.20 27.47
N ARG A 301 28.50 16.93 28.76
CA ARG A 301 28.83 15.64 29.40
C ARG A 301 27.61 14.94 29.94
N ASP A 302 27.67 13.61 29.99
CA ASP A 302 26.66 12.73 30.57
C ASP A 302 25.25 13.15 30.12
N VAL A 303 25.07 13.23 28.80
CA VAL A 303 23.79 13.66 28.26
C VAL A 303 22.79 12.50 28.35
N TYR A 304 21.55 12.81 28.69
CA TYR A 304 20.42 11.90 28.73
C TYR A 304 19.31 12.48 27.86
N VAL A 305 18.56 11.59 27.20
CA VAL A 305 17.30 11.93 26.52
C VAL A 305 16.20 11.07 27.13
N ALA A 306 15.01 11.60 27.24
CA ALA A 306 13.87 10.85 27.76
C ALA A 306 12.58 11.28 27.09
N HIS A 307 11.65 10.34 27.02
CA HIS A 307 10.27 10.60 26.67
C HIS A 307 9.44 10.66 27.95
N PHE A 308 8.79 11.78 28.16
CA PHE A 308 7.89 12.03 29.26
C PHE A 308 6.44 11.82 28.81
N MET A 309 5.63 11.20 29.66
CA MET A 309 4.19 11.09 29.46
C MET A 309 3.42 11.29 30.76
N ASP A 310 2.31 11.99 30.62
CA ASP A 310 1.28 12.21 31.61
C ASP A 310 -0.07 12.08 30.90
N ASN A 311 -0.68 10.92 31.04
CA ASN A 311 -1.74 10.51 30.12
C ASN A 311 -3.14 10.93 30.60
N ASP A 312 -3.36 11.02 31.92
CA ASP A 312 -4.65 11.30 32.57
C ASP A 312 -5.80 10.53 31.93
N ILE A 313 -5.73 9.20 31.92
CA ILE A 313 -6.74 8.37 31.23
C ILE A 313 -8.10 8.60 31.91
N GLY A 314 -9.12 8.91 31.13
CA GLY A 314 -10.49 9.06 31.59
C GLY A 314 -10.99 10.47 31.90
N ALA A 315 -12.17 10.55 32.52
CA ALA A 315 -12.92 11.77 32.77
C ALA A 315 -13.51 11.91 34.17
N GLY A 316 -12.89 12.77 35.00
CA GLY A 316 -13.47 13.13 36.29
C GLY A 316 -12.48 13.66 37.33
N ILE A 317 -12.10 14.93 37.26
CA ILE A 317 -11.25 15.56 38.30
C ILE A 317 -11.90 15.62 39.70
N ASP A 318 -13.21 15.34 39.81
CA ASP A 318 -14.00 15.48 41.03
C ASP A 318 -14.30 14.14 41.76
N ASP A 319 -14.05 12.98 41.14
CA ASP A 319 -14.17 11.65 41.76
C ASP A 319 -12.77 11.03 41.95
N PRO A 320 -12.36 10.69 43.20
CA PRO A 320 -11.01 10.15 43.46
C PRO A 320 -10.79 8.71 42.98
N ASP A 321 -11.82 8.05 42.46
CA ASP A 321 -11.75 6.69 41.91
C ASP A 321 -12.05 6.67 40.39
N GLN A 322 -11.85 7.78 39.67
CA GLN A 322 -12.09 7.93 38.21
C GLN A 322 -11.11 8.92 37.55
N GLY A 323 -10.97 8.86 36.22
CA GLY A 323 -10.12 9.75 35.43
C GLY A 323 -8.64 9.64 35.79
N ALA A 324 -7.92 10.76 35.82
CA ALA A 324 -6.49 10.73 36.19
C ALA A 324 -6.21 10.05 37.54
N TRP A 325 -7.20 9.95 38.45
CA TRP A 325 -7.01 9.38 39.78
C TRP A 325 -6.94 7.86 39.82
N ASP A 326 -7.29 7.16 38.74
CA ASP A 326 -7.25 5.70 38.67
C ASP A 326 -6.32 5.12 37.59
N ASP A 327 -5.40 5.94 37.09
CA ASP A 327 -4.33 5.48 36.21
C ASP A 327 -3.36 4.50 36.87
N MET A 328 -2.84 3.58 36.05
CA MET A 328 -1.76 2.66 36.36
C MET A 328 -0.71 2.68 35.24
N MET A 329 0.51 2.22 35.54
CA MET A 329 1.64 2.26 34.60
C MET A 329 2.49 1.00 34.61
N GLY A 330 2.96 0.62 33.43
CA GLY A 330 3.83 -0.52 33.21
C GLY A 330 4.89 -0.28 32.12
N PHE A 331 5.75 -1.28 31.93
CA PHE A 331 6.75 -1.28 30.86
C PHE A 331 6.92 -2.69 30.28
N ASP A 332 7.45 -2.76 29.07
CA ASP A 332 7.95 -3.97 28.42
C ASP A 332 9.34 -3.68 27.85
N ARG A 333 10.38 -4.29 28.44
CA ARG A 333 11.77 -4.03 28.05
C ARG A 333 12.11 -4.59 26.68
N ALA A 334 11.50 -5.71 26.29
CA ALA A 334 11.80 -6.34 25.00
C ALA A 334 11.31 -5.46 23.84
N LEU A 335 10.25 -4.69 24.09
CA LEU A 335 9.65 -3.77 23.12
C LEU A 335 10.08 -2.32 23.29
N ASN A 336 11.00 -2.00 24.23
CA ASN A 336 11.31 -0.62 24.61
C ASN A 336 10.06 0.24 24.90
N LEU A 337 9.02 -0.39 25.46
CA LEU A 337 7.68 0.17 25.61
C LEU A 337 7.44 0.59 27.06
N THR A 338 6.86 1.77 27.25
CA THR A 338 6.23 2.21 28.50
C THR A 338 4.77 2.53 28.23
N TYR A 339 3.87 2.23 29.17
CA TYR A 339 2.43 2.38 28.92
C TYR A 339 1.65 2.74 30.18
N SER A 340 0.54 3.44 29.95
CA SER A 340 -0.50 3.74 30.95
C SER A 340 -1.81 3.06 30.57
N PHE A 341 -2.62 2.77 31.58
CA PHE A 341 -3.97 2.24 31.42
C PHE A 341 -4.82 2.61 32.63
N ASP A 342 -6.12 2.66 32.41
CA ASP A 342 -7.11 2.82 33.47
C ASP A 342 -7.31 1.48 34.23
N SER A 343 -7.52 1.57 35.55
CA SER A 343 -7.48 0.41 36.44
C SER A 343 -8.65 -0.57 36.29
N ASP A 344 -9.83 -0.10 35.86
CA ASP A 344 -11.03 -0.94 35.70
C ASP A 344 -11.67 -0.86 34.30
N GLY A 345 -11.12 -0.01 33.44
CA GLY A 345 -11.55 0.24 32.07
C GLY A 345 -12.87 1.02 31.99
N TYR A 346 -13.34 1.65 33.08
CA TYR A 346 -14.66 2.26 33.16
C TYR A 346 -14.61 3.77 33.37
N GLU A 347 -15.20 4.49 32.43
CA GLU A 347 -15.30 5.95 32.50
C GLU A 347 -16.76 6.44 32.40
N PRO A 348 -17.20 7.37 33.27
CA PRO A 348 -18.56 7.88 33.23
C PRO A 348 -18.88 8.58 31.90
N GLY A 349 -19.85 8.03 31.17
CA GLY A 349 -20.34 8.63 29.93
C GLY A 349 -19.68 8.08 28.66
N TRP A 350 -18.61 7.30 28.80
CA TRP A 350 -17.98 6.60 27.69
C TRP A 350 -18.84 5.42 27.24
N LYS A 351 -18.86 5.18 25.93
CA LYS A 351 -19.62 4.04 25.35
C LYS A 351 -18.77 2.78 25.28
N THR A 352 -17.45 2.94 25.30
CA THR A 352 -16.45 1.88 25.24
C THR A 352 -15.58 1.92 26.49
N LYS A 353 -14.74 0.90 26.65
CA LYS A 353 -13.79 0.85 27.77
C LYS A 353 -12.62 1.78 27.52
N ALA A 354 -11.93 2.17 28.59
CA ALA A 354 -10.63 2.82 28.45
C ALA A 354 -9.58 1.84 27.93
N GLY A 355 -8.74 2.33 27.01
CA GLY A 355 -7.68 1.56 26.36
C GLY A 355 -6.31 1.76 27.02
N TYR A 356 -5.29 1.25 26.35
CA TYR A 356 -3.88 1.43 26.70
C TYR A 356 -3.25 2.46 25.77
N VAL A 357 -2.37 3.30 26.32
CA VAL A 357 -1.52 4.22 25.56
C VAL A 357 -0.07 4.01 25.96
N GLY A 358 0.84 3.98 24.99
CA GLY A 358 2.25 3.74 25.25
C GLY A 358 3.21 4.53 24.36
N GLY A 359 4.43 4.67 24.86
CA GLY A 359 5.58 5.24 24.15
C GLY A 359 6.63 4.16 23.94
N VAL A 360 6.93 3.86 22.68
CA VAL A 360 7.95 2.90 22.23
C VAL A 360 9.20 3.69 21.84
N MET A 361 10.32 3.44 22.50
CA MET A 361 11.60 4.05 22.12
C MET A 361 12.21 3.27 20.95
N CYS A 362 11.95 3.75 19.72
CA CYS A 362 12.43 3.16 18.48
C CYS A 362 13.93 3.42 18.25
N GLU A 363 14.40 4.62 18.57
CA GLU A 363 15.79 5.02 18.38
C GLU A 363 16.26 5.86 19.55
N SER A 364 17.50 5.62 19.98
CA SER A 364 18.17 6.46 20.95
C SER A 364 19.61 6.70 20.53
N PRO A 365 20.28 7.76 21.01
CA PRO A 365 21.68 7.98 20.68
C PRO A 365 22.54 6.75 21.01
N SER A 366 23.32 6.29 20.03
CA SER A 366 24.11 5.03 20.10
C SER A 366 23.27 3.75 20.26
N ASP A 367 21.97 3.77 19.92
CA ASP A 367 21.02 2.65 20.02
C ASP A 367 21.07 1.92 21.38
N ARG A 368 21.07 2.69 22.47
CA ARG A 368 21.10 2.14 23.84
C ARG A 368 19.77 1.56 24.30
N GLY A 369 18.65 2.02 23.74
CA GLY A 369 17.29 1.68 24.20
C GLY A 369 16.98 2.28 25.58
N LEU A 370 15.96 1.72 26.25
CA LEU A 370 15.57 2.13 27.60
C LEU A 370 16.65 1.80 28.62
N THR A 371 17.15 2.81 29.34
CA THR A 371 18.08 2.61 30.47
C THR A 371 17.41 2.75 31.83
N GLY A 372 16.25 3.39 31.90
CA GLY A 372 15.43 3.48 33.11
C GLY A 372 14.02 4.01 32.83
N VAL A 373 13.10 3.69 33.74
CA VAL A 373 11.72 4.19 33.76
C VAL A 373 11.43 4.71 35.16
N GLN A 374 11.22 6.02 35.29
CA GLN A 374 10.85 6.64 36.57
C GLN A 374 9.39 7.04 36.56
N THR A 375 8.75 6.95 37.72
CA THR A 375 7.38 7.43 37.92
C THR A 375 7.27 8.28 39.18
N TRP A 376 6.37 9.27 39.17
CA TRP A 376 6.08 10.13 40.33
C TRP A 376 4.63 10.63 40.28
N LEU A 377 4.16 11.22 41.38
CA LEU A 377 2.77 11.68 41.52
C LEU A 377 2.64 13.17 41.19
N TYR A 378 1.42 13.59 40.84
CA TYR A 378 1.06 14.99 40.78
C TYR A 378 1.46 15.80 42.02
N GLY A 379 2.25 16.85 41.80
CA GLY A 379 2.66 17.80 42.84
C GLY A 379 3.93 17.41 43.60
N ASP A 380 4.65 16.38 43.14
CA ASP A 380 5.96 16.04 43.69
C ASP A 380 7.00 17.13 43.38
N PRO A 381 8.08 17.27 44.18
CA PRO A 381 9.04 18.36 44.04
C PRO A 381 9.72 18.49 42.66
N ILE A 382 9.69 17.45 41.84
CA ILE A 382 10.23 17.46 40.48
C ILE A 382 9.42 18.37 39.53
N ASP A 383 8.13 18.57 39.82
CA ASP A 383 7.24 19.45 39.06
C ASP A 383 7.45 20.94 39.41
N GLU A 384 8.15 21.26 40.49
CA GLU A 384 8.39 22.66 40.88
C GLU A 384 9.39 23.34 39.93
N ASP A 385 9.27 24.67 39.75
CA ASP A 385 10.21 25.47 38.95
C ASP A 385 11.67 25.34 39.49
N LEU A 386 12.67 25.43 38.60
CA LEU A 386 14.11 25.48 38.94
C LEU A 386 14.70 24.20 39.57
N GLN A 387 14.21 23.03 39.17
CA GLN A 387 14.60 21.73 39.73
C GLN A 387 15.55 20.92 38.83
N ASP A 388 16.37 21.59 38.00
CA ASP A 388 17.30 20.97 37.04
C ASP A 388 18.12 19.79 37.63
N ALA A 389 18.63 19.95 38.86
CA ALA A 389 19.43 18.91 39.51
C ALA A 389 18.62 17.65 39.85
N LEU A 390 17.36 17.79 40.27
CA LEU A 390 16.47 16.69 40.60
C LEU A 390 16.02 15.95 39.33
N ARG A 391 15.68 16.70 38.28
CA ARG A 391 15.31 16.15 36.96
C ARG A 391 16.47 15.39 36.33
N TYR A 392 17.68 15.94 36.42
CA TYR A 392 18.91 15.25 36.02
C TYR A 392 19.10 13.94 36.80
N GLU A 393 18.91 13.96 38.12
CA GLU A 393 19.01 12.74 38.94
C GLU A 393 18.01 11.67 38.50
N TYR A 394 16.76 12.04 38.22
CA TYR A 394 15.72 11.10 37.77
C TYR A 394 16.08 10.44 36.44
N MET A 395 16.55 11.20 35.45
CA MET A 395 16.98 10.63 34.16
C MET A 395 18.24 9.75 34.28
N ALA A 396 19.07 10.00 35.28
CA ALA A 396 20.27 9.20 35.55
C ALA A 396 19.98 7.88 36.28
N ARG A 397 18.77 7.65 36.79
CA ARG A 397 18.39 6.40 37.47
C ARG A 397 18.15 5.28 36.47
N THR A 398 18.68 4.10 36.79
CA THR A 398 18.51 2.87 35.99
C THR A 398 17.45 1.93 36.53
N THR A 399 16.60 2.43 37.44
CA THR A 399 15.45 1.70 37.97
C THR A 399 14.33 1.69 36.93
N PHE A 400 13.57 0.59 36.89
CA PHE A 400 12.36 0.49 36.08
C PHE A 400 11.17 0.37 37.03
N MET A 401 10.47 1.49 37.20
CA MET A 401 9.35 1.59 38.11
C MET A 401 8.06 1.25 37.38
N THR A 402 7.20 0.50 38.06
CA THR A 402 5.79 0.35 37.70
C THR A 402 4.95 1.02 38.76
N TRP A 403 3.68 1.25 38.44
CA TRP A 403 2.74 1.75 39.41
C TRP A 403 1.42 1.00 39.30
N SER A 404 1.10 0.24 40.36
CA SER A 404 -0.04 -0.67 40.40
C SER A 404 -1.15 -0.24 41.36
N ILE A 405 -1.05 0.98 41.89
CA ILE A 405 -2.06 1.56 42.78
C ILE A 405 -2.70 2.75 42.04
N PRO A 406 -3.99 2.70 41.72
CA PRO A 406 -4.65 3.74 40.91
C PRO A 406 -4.39 5.17 41.43
N ARG A 407 -3.76 6.05 40.62
CA ARG A 407 -3.38 7.44 40.97
C ARG A 407 -3.07 8.28 39.71
N ASP A 408 -3.06 9.60 39.87
CA ASP A 408 -2.45 10.54 38.91
C ASP A 408 -0.92 10.38 38.94
N ILE A 409 -0.40 9.69 37.93
CA ILE A 409 0.98 9.25 37.83
C ILE A 409 1.59 9.77 36.54
N ARG A 410 2.86 10.13 36.61
CA ARG A 410 3.69 10.49 35.47
C ARG A 410 4.77 9.47 35.24
N GLN A 411 5.19 9.35 33.98
CA GLN A 411 6.30 8.49 33.59
C GLN A 411 7.36 9.23 32.79
N LEU A 412 8.60 8.76 32.96
CA LEU A 412 9.77 9.23 32.23
C LEU A 412 10.61 8.03 31.78
N ALA A 413 10.56 7.77 30.48
CA ALA A 413 11.30 6.71 29.81
C ALA A 413 12.66 7.26 29.35
N SER A 414 13.73 6.93 30.08
CA SER A 414 15.06 7.53 29.91
C SER A 414 16.04 6.65 29.14
N SER A 415 16.95 7.29 28.42
CA SER A 415 18.11 6.68 27.77
C SER A 415 19.36 7.53 28.01
N GLY A 416 20.47 6.89 28.39
CA GLY A 416 21.75 7.54 28.68
C GLY A 416 22.51 6.91 29.87
N PRO A 417 23.67 7.47 30.27
CA PRO A 417 24.30 8.65 29.68
C PRO A 417 25.00 8.34 28.35
N PHE A 418 25.11 9.36 27.51
CA PHE A 418 25.90 9.33 26.28
C PHE A 418 27.24 10.04 26.51
N ASP A 419 28.28 9.27 26.90
CA ASP A 419 29.65 9.79 27.08
C ASP A 419 30.59 9.45 25.90
N LEU A 420 30.13 8.63 24.96
CA LEU A 420 30.92 8.23 23.80
C LEU A 420 30.68 9.23 22.67
N ALA A 421 31.78 9.77 22.11
CA ALA A 421 31.73 10.46 20.82
C ALA A 421 30.89 9.61 19.85
N PRO A 422 29.90 10.22 19.18
CA PRO A 422 29.93 11.61 18.73
C PRO A 422 28.83 12.51 19.32
N PHE A 423 28.36 12.29 20.55
CA PHE A 423 27.40 13.24 21.15
C PHE A 423 28.07 14.08 22.23
N GLY A 424 27.95 15.39 22.07
CA GLY A 424 28.34 16.37 23.07
C GLY A 424 29.38 17.37 22.58
N GLU A 425 30.13 17.17 21.49
CA GLU A 425 31.02 18.21 20.95
C GLU A 425 30.21 19.34 20.28
N PRO A 426 30.80 20.54 20.13
CA PRO A 426 30.18 21.64 19.38
C PRO A 426 29.77 21.23 17.96
N GLY A 427 28.48 21.37 17.64
CA GLY A 427 27.93 21.07 16.32
C GLY A 427 27.50 19.62 16.10
N ASP A 428 27.75 18.71 17.05
CA ASP A 428 27.28 17.32 16.98
C ASP A 428 25.75 17.25 16.97
N GLU A 429 25.22 16.26 16.23
CA GLU A 429 23.78 16.01 16.05
C GLU A 429 23.45 14.54 16.39
N VAL A 430 22.31 14.31 17.06
CA VAL A 430 21.77 12.97 17.34
C VAL A 430 20.27 12.88 17.08
N ASN A 431 19.79 11.68 16.80
CA ASN A 431 18.37 11.38 16.70
C ASN A 431 17.86 10.67 17.95
N PHE A 432 16.61 10.95 18.29
CA PHE A 432 15.84 10.25 19.28
C PHE A 432 14.42 10.07 18.72
N THR A 433 13.98 8.83 18.57
CA THR A 433 12.70 8.52 17.91
C THR A 433 11.83 7.70 18.83
N VAL A 434 10.58 8.13 18.99
CA VAL A 434 9.54 7.43 19.75
C VAL A 434 8.33 7.19 18.87
N ALA A 435 7.73 6.00 18.96
CA ALA A 435 6.39 5.75 18.45
C ALA A 435 5.38 5.82 19.60
N ILE A 436 4.31 6.60 19.41
CA ILE A 436 3.15 6.56 20.31
C ILE A 436 2.21 5.49 19.77
N VAL A 437 1.82 4.54 20.62
CA VAL A 437 1.01 3.37 20.28
C VAL A 437 -0.22 3.31 21.17
N VAL A 438 -1.34 2.85 20.63
CA VAL A 438 -2.60 2.63 21.38
C VAL A 438 -3.17 1.24 21.11
N GLY A 439 -4.00 0.73 22.02
CA GLY A 439 -4.73 -0.54 21.84
C GLY A 439 -5.80 -0.75 22.90
N GLU A 440 -6.82 -1.57 22.64
CA GLU A 440 -7.91 -1.83 23.60
C GLU A 440 -7.42 -2.69 24.77
N THR A 441 -6.47 -3.58 24.48
CA THR A 441 -5.89 -4.50 25.44
C THR A 441 -4.37 -4.39 25.43
N LEU A 442 -3.72 -4.83 26.51
CA LEU A 442 -2.25 -4.86 26.57
C LEU A 442 -1.64 -5.72 25.44
N ASP A 443 -2.27 -6.83 25.06
CA ASP A 443 -1.79 -7.68 23.97
C ASP A 443 -1.84 -6.97 22.62
N GLU A 444 -2.95 -6.27 22.35
CA GLU A 444 -3.07 -5.43 21.17
C GLU A 444 -2.03 -4.31 21.18
N LEU A 445 -1.86 -3.60 22.30
CA LEU A 445 -0.84 -2.55 22.44
C LEU A 445 0.56 -3.08 22.10
N LYS A 446 0.92 -4.25 22.62
CA LYS A 446 2.21 -4.91 22.36
C LYS A 446 2.34 -5.35 20.90
N GLU A 447 1.27 -5.80 20.27
CA GLU A 447 1.22 -6.10 18.84
C GLU A 447 1.47 -4.83 18.00
N ARG A 448 0.77 -3.73 18.29
CA ARG A 448 0.99 -2.44 17.62
C ARG A 448 2.39 -1.89 17.84
N ALA A 449 2.95 -2.06 19.04
CA ALA A 449 4.34 -1.71 19.33
C ALA A 449 5.34 -2.51 18.48
N ARG A 450 5.09 -3.81 18.25
CA ARG A 450 5.90 -4.62 17.33
C ARG A 450 5.79 -4.10 15.89
N TYR A 451 4.60 -3.79 15.40
CA TYR A 451 4.43 -3.19 14.07
C TYR A 451 5.17 -1.85 13.94
N ALA A 452 5.09 -0.99 14.95
CA ALA A 452 5.81 0.28 14.97
C ALA A 452 7.33 0.08 14.93
N LEU A 453 7.88 -0.88 15.67
CA LEU A 453 9.31 -1.21 15.60
C LEU A 453 9.70 -1.78 14.24
N THR A 454 8.95 -2.76 13.72
CA THR A 454 9.23 -3.36 12.41
C THR A 454 9.18 -2.35 11.28
N GLN A 455 8.19 -1.46 11.28
CA GLN A 455 8.09 -0.39 10.28
C GLN A 455 9.24 0.60 10.41
N PHE A 456 9.65 0.97 11.63
CA PHE A 456 10.82 1.83 11.85
C PHE A 456 12.12 1.19 11.33
N GLU A 457 12.35 -0.09 11.62
CA GLU A 457 13.52 -0.84 11.14
C GLU A 457 13.53 -1.04 9.62
N ASN A 458 12.36 -0.95 8.97
CA ASN A 458 12.25 -0.94 7.51
C ASN A 458 12.38 0.47 6.89
N GLY A 459 12.89 1.45 7.65
CA GLY A 459 13.00 2.84 7.18
C GLY A 459 11.64 3.50 6.96
N TYR A 460 10.71 3.25 7.88
CA TYR A 460 9.32 3.73 7.92
C TYR A 460 8.38 3.13 6.85
N LEU A 461 8.83 2.11 6.12
CA LEU A 461 7.99 1.38 5.16
C LEU A 461 7.08 0.39 5.89
N GLY A 462 5.80 0.75 5.99
CA GLY A 462 4.75 -0.12 6.52
C GLY A 462 4.19 -1.07 5.45
N PHE A 463 3.01 -1.64 5.70
CA PHE A 463 2.28 -2.35 4.66
C PHE A 463 1.88 -1.32 3.61
N SER A 464 2.37 -1.47 2.39
CA SER A 464 2.02 -0.55 1.31
C SER A 464 1.50 -1.36 0.13
N PRO A 465 0.65 -0.75 -0.72
CA PRO A 465 0.44 -1.32 -2.03
C PRO A 465 1.78 -1.43 -2.77
N PRO A 466 1.88 -2.32 -3.77
CA PRO A 466 3.00 -2.29 -4.70
C PRO A 466 3.08 -0.89 -5.35
N PRO A 467 4.28 -0.41 -5.71
CA PRO A 467 4.44 0.90 -6.34
C PRO A 467 3.65 0.97 -7.66
N SER A 468 3.20 2.16 -8.05
CA SER A 468 2.60 2.35 -9.38
C SER A 468 3.66 2.19 -10.48
N PRO A 469 3.36 1.47 -11.57
CA PRO A 469 4.34 1.21 -12.63
C PRO A 469 4.72 2.51 -13.37
N SER A 470 5.78 2.46 -14.17
CA SER A 470 6.05 3.54 -15.12
C SER A 470 5.12 3.41 -16.33
N VAL A 471 4.36 4.47 -16.63
CA VAL A 471 3.40 4.48 -17.74
C VAL A 471 3.92 5.32 -18.89
N GLU A 472 3.82 4.76 -20.09
CA GLU A 472 3.97 5.46 -21.36
C GLU A 472 2.59 5.71 -21.97
N ILE A 473 2.40 6.91 -22.52
CA ILE A 473 1.13 7.35 -23.07
C ILE A 473 1.34 7.87 -24.49
N VAL A 474 0.55 7.37 -25.44
CA VAL A 474 0.62 7.80 -26.85
C VAL A 474 -0.77 8.20 -27.37
N PRO A 475 -0.99 9.49 -27.69
CA PRO A 475 -2.26 9.95 -28.24
C PRO A 475 -2.45 9.51 -29.69
N ALA A 476 -3.70 9.23 -30.07
CA ALA A 476 -4.14 8.87 -31.42
C ALA A 476 -5.53 9.45 -31.76
N ASP A 477 -6.04 9.23 -32.98
CA ASP A 477 -7.33 9.78 -33.45
C ASP A 477 -8.47 9.15 -32.63
N LYS A 478 -9.04 9.93 -31.71
CA LYS A 478 -10.08 9.52 -30.74
C LYS A 478 -9.67 8.40 -29.79
N SER A 479 -8.38 8.20 -29.58
CA SER A 479 -7.91 7.20 -28.63
C SER A 479 -6.59 7.58 -27.98
N VAL A 480 -6.28 6.89 -26.89
CA VAL A 480 -5.01 6.99 -26.18
C VAL A 480 -4.52 5.57 -25.89
N TYR A 481 -3.28 5.29 -26.26
CA TYR A 481 -2.57 4.06 -25.93
C TYR A 481 -1.82 4.27 -24.63
N LEU A 482 -2.05 3.40 -23.66
CA LEU A 482 -1.32 3.34 -22.41
C LEU A 482 -0.60 2.01 -22.34
N SER A 483 0.68 2.03 -21.97
CA SER A 483 1.47 0.83 -21.67
C SER A 483 2.33 1.08 -20.45
N TRP A 484 2.65 0.04 -19.69
CA TRP A 484 3.43 0.19 -18.47
C TRP A 484 4.40 -0.96 -18.21
N ASP A 485 5.40 -0.69 -17.38
CA ASP A 485 6.43 -1.65 -17.00
C ASP A 485 5.95 -2.67 -15.96
N THR A 486 6.81 -3.65 -15.67
CA THR A 486 6.55 -4.75 -14.71
C THR A 486 7.20 -4.51 -13.35
N SER A 487 7.64 -3.27 -13.06
CA SER A 487 8.34 -2.96 -11.81
C SER A 487 7.56 -3.38 -10.54
N PRO A 488 6.23 -3.28 -10.47
CA PRO A 488 5.48 -3.62 -9.25
C PRO A 488 5.30 -5.12 -9.03
N GLU A 489 5.44 -5.94 -10.08
CA GLU A 489 5.10 -7.37 -10.05
C GLU A 489 6.08 -8.20 -9.21
N SER A 490 7.27 -7.65 -8.99
CA SER A 490 8.31 -8.24 -8.13
C SER A 490 8.32 -7.67 -6.70
N TYR A 491 7.34 -6.83 -6.36
CA TYR A 491 7.26 -6.18 -5.07
C TYR A 491 7.07 -7.19 -3.93
N VAL A 492 7.93 -7.06 -2.93
CA VAL A 492 7.86 -7.80 -1.66
C VAL A 492 7.55 -6.79 -0.56
N CYS A 493 6.48 -7.03 0.19
CA CYS A 493 6.08 -6.16 1.29
C CYS A 493 7.16 -6.21 2.40
N PRO A 494 7.76 -5.08 2.80
CA PRO A 494 8.80 -5.07 3.83
C PRO A 494 8.32 -5.56 5.21
N MET A 495 7.02 -5.39 5.50
CA MET A 495 6.44 -5.80 6.79
C MET A 495 6.19 -7.30 6.89
N SER A 496 5.69 -7.94 5.82
CA SER A 496 5.41 -9.38 5.83
C SER A 496 6.54 -10.24 5.26
N GLY A 497 7.44 -9.65 4.46
CA GLY A 497 8.43 -10.39 3.67
C GLY A 497 7.83 -11.19 2.50
N GLU A 498 6.54 -10.98 2.20
CA GLU A 498 5.81 -11.74 1.18
C GLU A 498 5.64 -10.92 -0.11
N SER A 499 5.63 -11.61 -1.26
CA SER A 499 5.17 -11.00 -2.51
C SER A 499 3.66 -10.77 -2.43
N THR A 500 3.25 -9.51 -2.53
CA THR A 500 1.86 -9.10 -2.30
C THR A 500 1.18 -8.54 -3.54
N PHE A 501 1.92 -8.30 -4.63
CA PHE A 501 1.35 -7.80 -5.88
C PHE A 501 0.22 -8.70 -6.36
N GLU A 502 -0.93 -8.09 -6.63
CA GLU A 502 -2.09 -8.78 -7.16
C GLU A 502 -2.47 -8.35 -8.56
N GLY A 503 -2.41 -7.05 -8.86
CA GLY A 503 -2.99 -6.55 -10.08
C GLY A 503 -2.81 -5.06 -10.33
N TYR A 504 -3.40 -4.62 -11.44
CA TYR A 504 -3.45 -3.24 -11.87
C TYR A 504 -4.89 -2.75 -12.00
N ARG A 505 -5.16 -1.54 -11.51
CA ARG A 505 -6.39 -0.79 -11.77
C ARG A 505 -6.06 0.47 -12.56
N LEU A 506 -6.83 0.72 -13.63
CA LEU A 506 -6.66 1.86 -14.51
C LEU A 506 -7.82 2.83 -14.33
N TYR A 507 -7.51 4.11 -14.14
CA TYR A 507 -8.49 5.17 -13.98
C TYR A 507 -8.31 6.27 -15.00
N ARG A 508 -9.42 6.96 -15.30
CA ARG A 508 -9.47 8.17 -16.13
C ARG A 508 -10.20 9.29 -15.43
N SER A 509 -9.77 10.53 -15.65
CA SER A 509 -10.42 11.75 -15.17
C SER A 509 -10.37 12.86 -16.22
N LEU A 510 -11.35 13.76 -16.23
CA LEU A 510 -11.33 14.97 -17.07
C LEU A 510 -10.58 16.12 -16.40
N THR A 511 -10.55 16.12 -15.07
CA THR A 511 -9.99 17.23 -14.28
C THR A 511 -8.68 16.87 -13.59
N GLY A 512 -8.44 15.57 -13.36
CA GLY A 512 -7.28 15.07 -12.63
C GLY A 512 -7.31 15.41 -11.13
N VAL A 513 -8.47 15.79 -10.59
CA VAL A 513 -8.70 16.04 -9.15
C VAL A 513 -9.41 14.85 -8.50
N SER A 514 -9.30 14.75 -7.17
CA SER A 514 -9.99 13.70 -6.41
C SER A 514 -11.51 13.75 -6.63
N GLY A 515 -12.15 12.57 -6.71
CA GLY A 515 -13.60 12.42 -6.90
C GLY A 515 -14.10 12.44 -8.36
N ASP A 516 -13.25 12.76 -9.34
CA ASP A 516 -13.58 12.76 -10.78
C ASP A 516 -12.93 11.59 -11.55
N TRP A 517 -12.51 10.54 -10.84
CA TRP A 517 -11.86 9.37 -11.42
C TRP A 517 -12.88 8.26 -11.70
N GLU A 518 -12.83 7.72 -12.92
CA GLU A 518 -13.62 6.59 -13.41
C GLU A 518 -12.71 5.38 -13.61
N LEU A 519 -13.08 4.22 -13.07
CA LEU A 519 -12.38 2.96 -13.29
C LEU A 519 -12.64 2.48 -14.73
N LEU A 520 -11.57 2.28 -15.50
CA LEU A 520 -11.61 1.77 -16.87
C LEU A 520 -11.34 0.27 -16.96
N ALA A 521 -10.41 -0.22 -16.15
CA ALA A 521 -10.01 -1.63 -16.15
C ALA A 521 -9.48 -2.07 -14.79
N ASP A 522 -9.69 -3.34 -14.48
CA ASP A 522 -9.18 -4.06 -13.32
C ASP A 522 -8.59 -5.38 -13.82
N TYR A 523 -7.29 -5.57 -13.65
CA TYR A 523 -6.54 -6.74 -14.08
C TYR A 523 -5.85 -7.35 -12.87
N ASP A 524 -6.09 -8.63 -12.64
CA ASP A 524 -5.58 -9.37 -11.49
C ASP A 524 -4.95 -10.68 -11.91
N LEU A 525 -4.10 -11.21 -11.05
CA LEU A 525 -3.47 -12.51 -11.25
C LEU A 525 -4.54 -13.61 -11.34
N LYS A 526 -4.27 -14.60 -12.19
CA LYS A 526 -5.09 -15.81 -12.24
C LYS A 526 -4.65 -16.83 -11.21
N SER A 527 -5.62 -17.62 -10.74
CA SER A 527 -5.44 -18.60 -9.69
C SER A 527 -4.75 -18.01 -8.47
N SER A 528 -5.13 -16.79 -8.12
CA SER A 528 -4.61 -16.08 -6.97
C SER A 528 -5.46 -16.40 -5.74
N TYR A 529 -4.78 -16.72 -4.65
CA TYR A 529 -5.41 -17.07 -3.39
C TYR A 529 -4.71 -16.35 -2.25
N THR A 530 -5.47 -16.03 -1.20
CA THR A 530 -4.86 -15.67 0.08
C THR A 530 -4.05 -16.85 0.62
N LYS A 531 -3.07 -16.58 1.49
CA LYS A 531 -2.23 -17.64 2.04
C LYS A 531 -2.93 -18.38 3.18
N ASP A 532 -2.80 -19.71 3.20
CA ASP A 532 -3.16 -20.52 4.37
C ASP A 532 -2.26 -20.18 5.56
N THR A 533 -2.86 -19.89 6.71
CA THR A 533 -2.11 -19.39 7.86
C THR A 533 -2.89 -19.55 9.16
N VAL A 534 -2.17 -19.52 10.27
CA VAL A 534 -2.75 -19.62 11.61
C VAL A 534 -2.12 -18.57 12.51
N MET A 535 -2.96 -17.74 13.12
CA MET A 535 -2.54 -16.87 14.21
C MET A 535 -2.72 -17.57 15.53
N VAL A 536 -1.73 -17.49 16.40
CA VAL A 536 -1.80 -17.98 17.77
C VAL A 536 -1.61 -16.84 18.76
N LYS A 537 -2.30 -16.93 19.90
CA LYS A 537 -2.10 -16.00 21.01
C LYS A 537 -2.38 -16.64 22.35
N TYR A 538 -1.67 -16.22 23.39
CA TYR A 538 -2.10 -16.41 24.76
C TYR A 538 -3.24 -15.44 25.04
N GLN A 539 -4.41 -15.95 25.47
CA GLN A 539 -5.64 -15.15 25.53
C GLN A 539 -5.98 -14.70 26.95
N ARG A 540 -5.66 -15.52 27.96
CA ARG A 540 -5.86 -15.22 29.38
C ARG A 540 -5.13 -16.26 30.23
N GLY A 541 -4.83 -15.89 31.47
CA GLY A 541 -4.22 -16.78 32.44
C GLY A 541 -3.32 -16.04 33.42
N VAL A 542 -2.52 -16.78 34.20
CA VAL A 542 -1.55 -16.22 35.15
C VAL A 542 -0.11 -16.64 34.89
N SER A 543 0.13 -17.55 33.93
CA SER A 543 1.49 -17.90 33.51
C SER A 543 2.05 -16.89 32.50
N ASN A 544 3.37 -16.98 32.24
CA ASN A 544 4.05 -16.31 31.13
C ASN A 544 4.46 -17.26 29.99
N ALA A 545 3.76 -18.38 29.87
CA ALA A 545 3.96 -19.38 28.82
C ALA A 545 3.71 -18.79 27.42
N GLN A 546 4.35 -19.40 26.41
CA GLN A 546 4.34 -18.91 25.03
C GLN A 546 3.72 -19.95 24.09
N ILE A 547 3.02 -19.48 23.07
CA ILE A 547 2.49 -20.31 21.99
C ILE A 547 3.08 -19.88 20.66
N GLU A 548 3.45 -20.85 19.83
CA GLU A 548 3.99 -20.61 18.48
C GLU A 548 3.29 -21.48 17.43
N PHE A 549 3.06 -20.91 16.25
CA PHE A 549 2.62 -21.64 15.06
C PHE A 549 3.84 -22.24 14.36
N LEU A 550 3.83 -23.56 14.14
CA LEU A 550 4.98 -24.30 13.59
C LEU A 550 4.87 -24.61 12.10
N GLY A 551 3.69 -24.45 11.51
CA GLY A 551 3.45 -24.72 10.09
C GLY A 551 2.18 -25.54 9.83
N LEU A 552 1.91 -25.74 8.55
CA LEU A 552 0.81 -26.56 8.06
C LEU A 552 1.25 -28.01 7.87
N HIS A 553 0.29 -28.92 7.88
CA HIS A 553 0.53 -30.33 7.61
C HIS A 553 0.50 -30.63 6.11
N ASP A 554 1.55 -31.26 5.62
CA ASP A 554 1.69 -31.65 4.22
C ASP A 554 0.58 -32.64 3.80
N GLY A 555 -0.13 -32.32 2.72
CA GLY A 555 -1.08 -33.26 2.06
C GLY A 555 -2.54 -33.11 2.45
N PHE A 556 -2.92 -32.05 3.15
CA PHE A 556 -4.30 -31.77 3.56
C PHE A 556 -4.75 -30.31 3.37
N ASP A 557 -4.45 -29.73 2.20
CA ASP A 557 -4.84 -28.36 1.80
C ASP A 557 -6.38 -28.11 1.76
N THR A 558 -7.20 -29.08 2.15
CA THR A 558 -8.67 -29.00 2.21
C THR A 558 -9.26 -29.09 3.62
N LEU A 559 -8.44 -29.32 4.66
CA LEU A 559 -8.91 -29.41 6.05
C LEU A 559 -8.86 -28.07 6.78
N LEU A 560 -7.94 -27.17 6.39
CA LEU A 560 -7.88 -25.84 6.98
C LEU A 560 -9.15 -25.08 6.58
N THR A 561 -9.91 -24.64 7.57
CA THR A 561 -11.10 -23.80 7.38
C THR A 561 -10.95 -22.54 8.21
N ASN A 562 -11.68 -21.47 7.88
CA ASN A 562 -11.72 -20.28 8.72
C ASN A 562 -12.38 -20.60 10.07
N SER A 563 -11.56 -20.85 11.10
CA SER A 563 -11.99 -21.39 12.39
C SER A 563 -11.20 -20.76 13.54
N VAL A 564 -11.81 -20.74 14.72
CA VAL A 564 -11.19 -20.31 15.97
C VAL A 564 -11.16 -21.50 16.92
N TYR A 565 -9.99 -21.77 17.48
CA TYR A 565 -9.74 -22.85 18.43
C TYR A 565 -9.30 -22.28 19.78
N THR A 566 -9.72 -22.90 20.87
CA THR A 566 -9.15 -22.66 22.21
C THR A 566 -8.42 -23.90 22.70
N ILE A 567 -7.30 -23.68 23.38
CA ILE A 567 -6.55 -24.68 24.13
C ILE A 567 -6.63 -24.24 25.59
N ASP A 568 -7.49 -24.92 26.36
CA ASP A 568 -7.87 -24.56 27.72
C ASP A 568 -7.21 -25.50 28.72
N PHE A 569 -6.34 -24.95 29.58
CA PHE A 569 -5.69 -25.71 30.65
C PHE A 569 -6.62 -25.85 31.84
N ASP A 570 -6.91 -27.09 32.22
CA ASP A 570 -7.69 -27.42 33.42
C ASP A 570 -6.81 -27.79 34.62
N SER A 571 -5.52 -28.03 34.37
CA SER A 571 -4.47 -28.26 35.35
C SER A 571 -3.09 -28.01 34.71
N ASP A 572 -2.07 -28.03 35.53
CA ASP A 572 -0.67 -27.72 35.20
C ASP A 572 -0.08 -28.73 34.18
N ASP A 573 -0.68 -29.93 34.07
CA ASP A 573 -0.24 -31.02 33.21
C ASP A 573 -1.27 -31.47 32.18
N HIS A 574 -2.40 -30.77 32.02
CA HIS A 574 -3.46 -31.18 31.10
C HIS A 574 -4.23 -30.01 30.49
N PHE A 575 -4.62 -30.18 29.21
CA PHE A 575 -5.37 -29.19 28.44
C PHE A 575 -6.47 -29.86 27.60
N ASN A 576 -7.45 -29.05 27.20
CA ASN A 576 -8.53 -29.45 26.31
C ASN A 576 -8.54 -28.55 25.06
N VAL A 577 -8.83 -29.12 23.90
CA VAL A 577 -8.94 -28.37 22.63
C VAL A 577 -10.39 -28.23 22.23
N TYR A 578 -10.82 -27.02 21.84
CA TYR A 578 -12.16 -26.75 21.34
C TYR A 578 -12.11 -25.97 20.03
N ASN A 579 -12.85 -26.41 19.01
CA ASN A 579 -13.18 -25.57 17.86
C ASN A 579 -14.40 -24.72 18.22
N VAL A 580 -14.16 -23.44 18.51
CA VAL A 580 -15.17 -22.46 18.91
C VAL A 580 -16.12 -22.14 17.76
N THR A 581 -15.60 -22.02 16.52
CA THR A 581 -16.40 -21.72 15.34
C THR A 581 -17.39 -22.85 15.04
N ALA A 582 -16.92 -24.10 15.06
CA ALA A 582 -17.76 -25.28 14.88
C ALA A 582 -18.52 -25.68 16.16
N THR A 583 -18.33 -24.97 17.28
CA THR A 583 -18.91 -25.28 18.60
C THR A 583 -18.68 -26.73 19.06
N THR A 584 -17.52 -27.30 18.73
CA THR A 584 -17.24 -28.73 18.89
C THR A 584 -15.96 -28.97 19.72
N PRO A 585 -16.01 -29.79 20.79
CA PRO A 585 -14.81 -30.19 21.53
C PRO A 585 -13.99 -31.22 20.74
N TYR A 586 -12.66 -31.14 20.83
CA TYR A 586 -11.76 -32.06 20.14
C TYR A 586 -11.26 -33.10 21.12
N SER A 587 -11.44 -34.36 20.76
CA SER A 587 -10.89 -35.49 21.52
C SER A 587 -9.50 -35.83 21.04
N TYR A 588 -8.65 -36.32 21.95
CA TYR A 588 -7.36 -36.87 21.59
C TYR A 588 -7.51 -38.05 20.60
N ASN A 589 -6.76 -38.01 19.50
CA ASN A 589 -6.71 -39.03 18.47
C ASN A 589 -5.29 -39.14 17.92
N ALA A 590 -4.56 -40.20 18.27
CA ALA A 590 -3.19 -40.43 17.80
C ALA A 590 -3.05 -40.48 16.27
N SER A 591 -4.13 -40.78 15.54
CA SER A 591 -4.18 -40.81 14.07
C SER A 591 -4.79 -39.54 13.46
N ALA A 592 -4.85 -38.43 14.20
CA ALA A 592 -5.46 -37.17 13.73
C ALA A 592 -4.82 -36.67 12.42
N GLU A 593 -3.49 -36.78 12.27
CA GLU A 593 -2.77 -36.41 11.03
C GLU A 593 -3.23 -37.24 9.81
N GLU A 594 -3.69 -38.48 10.03
CA GLU A 594 -4.10 -39.38 8.93
C GLU A 594 -5.58 -39.24 8.56
N ASN A 595 -6.43 -38.86 9.51
CA ASN A 595 -7.89 -38.92 9.35
C ASN A 595 -8.64 -37.60 9.57
N GLY A 596 -7.94 -36.52 9.95
CA GLY A 596 -8.48 -35.16 10.02
C GLY A 596 -9.52 -34.93 11.12
N GLY A 597 -9.43 -35.64 12.25
CA GLY A 597 -10.39 -35.49 13.36
C GLY A 597 -9.76 -35.48 14.75
N GLY A 598 -10.12 -34.49 15.57
CA GLY A 598 -9.59 -34.33 16.92
C GLY A 598 -8.21 -33.64 16.93
N PHE A 599 -7.43 -33.88 17.99
CA PHE A 599 -6.07 -33.38 18.10
C PHE A 599 -5.09 -34.50 18.47
N CYS A 600 -3.81 -34.33 18.18
CA CYS A 600 -2.76 -35.22 18.68
C CYS A 600 -1.53 -34.42 19.16
N VAL A 601 -0.67 -35.09 19.92
CA VAL A 601 0.56 -34.50 20.48
C VAL A 601 1.76 -35.33 20.04
N LYS A 602 2.85 -34.67 19.69
CA LYS A 602 4.10 -35.24 19.17
C LYS A 602 5.31 -34.64 19.89
N GLU A 603 6.42 -35.38 19.91
CA GLU A 603 7.67 -34.89 20.48
C GLU A 603 8.29 -33.75 19.65
N SER A 604 8.12 -33.78 18.33
CA SER A 604 8.58 -32.76 17.39
C SER A 604 7.82 -32.84 16.06
N MET A 605 8.00 -31.84 15.19
CA MET A 605 7.45 -31.83 13.82
C MET A 605 7.93 -33.04 13.00
N ASP A 606 9.19 -33.43 13.16
CA ASP A 606 9.81 -34.54 12.41
C ASP A 606 9.47 -35.93 12.98
N ALA A 607 8.77 -36.00 14.11
CA ALA A 607 8.42 -37.27 14.72
C ALA A 607 7.46 -38.05 13.81
N SER A 608 7.80 -39.32 13.53
CA SER A 608 7.02 -40.14 12.60
C SER A 608 5.63 -40.52 13.11
N ASN A 609 5.41 -40.51 14.42
CA ASN A 609 4.13 -40.85 15.04
C ASN A 609 3.86 -39.89 16.22
N ALA A 610 2.58 -39.62 16.47
CA ALA A 610 2.10 -39.04 17.73
C ALA A 610 2.21 -40.04 18.89
N TYR A 611 2.08 -39.54 20.12
CA TYR A 611 1.94 -40.41 21.29
C TYR A 611 0.73 -41.35 21.11
N GLU A 612 0.78 -42.58 21.62
CA GLU A 612 -0.33 -43.54 21.45
C GLU A 612 -1.56 -43.17 22.31
N THR A 613 -1.34 -42.47 23.42
CA THR A 613 -2.34 -42.00 24.36
C THR A 613 -2.04 -40.56 24.73
N ASP A 614 -3.07 -39.81 25.13
CA ASP A 614 -2.94 -38.42 25.54
C ASP A 614 -1.86 -38.25 26.62
N PRO A 615 -0.73 -37.59 26.29
CA PRO A 615 0.35 -37.40 27.24
C PRO A 615 0.10 -36.22 28.19
N GLY A 616 -0.99 -35.45 27.98
CA GLY A 616 -1.18 -34.16 28.63
C GLY A 616 -0.23 -33.10 28.09
N TYR A 617 0.02 -32.08 28.90
CA TYR A 617 0.94 -31.01 28.56
C TYR A 617 2.40 -31.46 28.71
N ILE A 618 3.18 -31.25 27.64
CA ILE A 618 4.63 -31.36 27.64
C ILE A 618 5.17 -30.08 27.00
N SER A 619 5.94 -29.31 27.76
CA SER A 619 6.57 -28.08 27.30
C SER A 619 7.38 -28.30 26.02
N GLY A 620 7.08 -27.51 24.98
CA GLY A 620 7.73 -27.59 23.66
C GLY A 620 7.24 -28.74 22.76
N SER A 621 6.32 -29.59 23.22
CA SER A 621 5.71 -30.61 22.36
C SER A 621 4.84 -29.98 21.28
N VAL A 622 4.66 -30.72 20.19
CA VAL A 622 3.90 -30.27 19.02
C VAL A 622 2.48 -30.78 19.10
N ILE A 623 1.51 -29.87 19.03
CA ILE A 623 0.08 -30.18 19.01
C ILE A 623 -0.42 -30.00 17.57
N TYR A 624 -0.97 -31.07 16.99
CA TYR A 624 -1.63 -31.03 15.70
C TYR A 624 -3.15 -30.95 15.87
N MET A 625 -3.80 -30.08 15.09
CA MET A 625 -5.26 -30.03 14.92
C MET A 625 -5.61 -29.44 13.55
N ASP A 626 -6.65 -29.98 12.90
CA ASP A 626 -7.24 -29.45 11.63
C ASP A 626 -6.23 -28.97 10.56
N GLY A 627 -5.17 -29.74 10.35
CA GLY A 627 -4.20 -29.47 9.30
C GLY A 627 -3.06 -28.53 9.67
N PHE A 628 -2.91 -28.13 10.94
CA PHE A 628 -1.83 -27.25 11.38
C PHE A 628 -1.21 -27.68 12.71
N TYR A 629 -0.02 -27.14 12.98
CA TYR A 629 0.78 -27.44 14.16
C TYR A 629 1.05 -26.20 15.00
N VAL A 630 0.91 -26.35 16.31
CA VAL A 630 1.31 -25.35 17.30
C VAL A 630 2.18 -25.98 18.38
N THR A 631 2.96 -25.18 19.08
CA THR A 631 3.66 -25.60 20.30
C THR A 631 3.37 -24.62 21.43
N ILE A 632 3.31 -25.14 22.66
CA ILE A 632 3.21 -24.33 23.86
C ILE A 632 4.45 -24.63 24.72
N MET A 633 5.17 -23.58 25.08
CA MET A 633 6.40 -23.64 25.87
C MET A 633 6.21 -22.93 27.19
N ASP A 634 6.86 -23.46 28.22
CA ASP A 634 7.06 -22.75 29.48
C ASP A 634 7.73 -21.40 29.20
N GLY A 635 7.35 -20.35 29.94
CA GLY A 635 7.97 -19.03 29.79
C GLY A 635 9.40 -18.96 30.34
N GLU A 636 9.95 -17.75 30.38
CA GLU A 636 11.26 -17.52 31.02
C GLU A 636 11.09 -17.02 32.46
N TYR A 637 11.90 -17.55 33.39
CA TYR A 637 11.97 -17.03 34.76
C TYR A 637 12.57 -15.63 34.76
N ASP A 638 11.78 -14.62 35.14
CA ASP A 638 12.27 -13.26 35.39
C ASP A 638 12.63 -13.08 36.88
N PRO A 639 13.91 -12.90 37.23
CA PRO A 639 14.34 -12.66 38.61
C PRO A 639 13.77 -11.36 39.22
N SER A 640 13.28 -10.44 38.39
CA SER A 640 12.66 -9.18 38.81
C SER A 640 11.17 -9.31 39.15
N GLN A 641 10.54 -10.42 38.77
CA GLN A 641 9.15 -10.78 39.10
C GLN A 641 9.06 -12.14 39.81
N PRO A 642 9.59 -12.26 41.04
CA PRO A 642 9.54 -13.51 41.77
C PRO A 642 8.10 -13.89 42.12
N GLY A 643 7.63 -15.03 41.60
CA GLY A 643 6.29 -15.58 41.85
C GLY A 643 5.37 -15.66 40.63
N THR A 644 5.83 -15.25 39.45
CA THR A 644 5.14 -15.51 38.18
C THR A 644 5.22 -17.00 37.85
N ASP A 645 4.08 -17.62 37.57
CA ASP A 645 4.02 -19.01 37.12
C ASP A 645 4.59 -19.09 35.69
N ILE A 646 5.48 -20.05 35.46
CA ILE A 646 6.24 -20.14 34.21
C ILE A 646 5.57 -21.14 33.26
N ASP A 647 5.19 -22.26 33.84
CA ASP A 647 4.41 -23.32 33.22
C ASP A 647 2.94 -22.92 33.14
N PRO A 648 2.22 -23.35 32.09
CA PRO A 648 0.78 -23.24 32.01
C PRO A 648 0.09 -23.80 33.26
N ASN A 649 -0.95 -23.14 33.72
CA ASN A 649 -1.70 -23.54 34.92
C ASN A 649 -3.22 -23.62 34.66
N ALA A 650 -3.94 -24.15 35.65
CA ALA A 650 -5.40 -24.20 35.62
C ALA A 650 -5.97 -22.78 35.47
N SER A 651 -6.65 -22.50 34.35
CA SER A 651 -7.25 -21.23 33.88
C SER A 651 -6.57 -20.56 32.70
N ASP A 652 -5.35 -20.98 32.35
CA ASP A 652 -4.66 -20.50 31.17
C ASP A 652 -5.40 -20.95 29.90
N GLN A 653 -5.52 -20.04 28.94
CA GLN A 653 -6.15 -20.30 27.65
C GLN A 653 -5.31 -19.71 26.53
N PHE A 654 -5.05 -20.53 25.53
CA PHE A 654 -4.45 -20.12 24.27
C PHE A 654 -5.52 -20.18 23.17
N VAL A 655 -5.38 -19.33 22.16
CA VAL A 655 -6.28 -19.26 21.00
C VAL A 655 -5.47 -19.45 19.74
N ALA A 656 -5.95 -20.30 18.84
CA ALA A 656 -5.48 -20.40 17.47
C ALA A 656 -6.61 -19.99 16.52
N ARG A 657 -6.34 -19.14 15.53
CA ARG A 657 -7.29 -18.75 14.49
C ARG A 657 -6.70 -19.11 13.14
N SER A 658 -7.34 -20.02 12.43
CA SER A 658 -6.95 -20.41 11.08
C SER A 658 -7.64 -19.53 10.04
N TYR A 659 -6.88 -19.23 9.00
CA TYR A 659 -7.34 -18.57 7.78
C TYR A 659 -7.01 -19.51 6.62
N ALA A 660 -8.06 -20.05 6.01
CA ALA A 660 -7.95 -20.86 4.81
C ALA A 660 -7.76 -19.94 3.60
N HIS A 661 -6.99 -20.42 2.62
CA HIS A 661 -6.81 -19.76 1.35
C HIS A 661 -8.16 -19.58 0.67
N GLU A 662 -8.46 -18.36 0.29
CA GLU A 662 -9.67 -18.00 -0.45
C GLU A 662 -9.26 -17.43 -1.79
N LYS A 663 -10.05 -17.77 -2.80
CA LYS A 663 -9.86 -17.26 -4.14
C LYS A 663 -10.05 -15.74 -4.12
N PHE A 664 -9.09 -15.00 -4.66
CA PHE A 664 -9.10 -13.55 -4.67
C PHE A 664 -9.25 -12.99 -6.09
N GLY A 665 -9.89 -11.84 -6.23
CA GLY A 665 -10.03 -11.14 -7.52
C GLY A 665 -11.05 -11.72 -8.53
N ASN A 666 -11.08 -11.13 -9.72
CA ASN A 666 -11.93 -11.47 -10.87
C ASN A 666 -11.31 -12.51 -11.82
N GLU A 667 -10.02 -12.80 -11.68
CA GLU A 667 -9.20 -13.76 -12.40
C GLU A 667 -9.12 -13.52 -13.90
N ILE A 668 -8.94 -12.25 -14.24
CA ILE A 668 -8.92 -11.77 -15.61
C ILE A 668 -7.54 -12.03 -16.24
N GLY A 669 -6.48 -12.06 -15.45
CA GLY A 669 -5.09 -12.15 -15.89
C GLY A 669 -4.46 -10.79 -16.11
N ILE A 670 -3.15 -10.70 -15.90
CA ILE A 670 -2.42 -9.44 -15.98
C ILE A 670 -2.32 -8.95 -17.44
N LYS A 671 -2.64 -7.67 -17.63
CA LYS A 671 -2.31 -6.90 -18.85
C LYS A 671 -1.43 -5.72 -18.48
N ARG A 672 -0.54 -5.34 -19.41
CA ARG A 672 0.43 -4.23 -19.26
C ARG A 672 0.19 -3.10 -20.27
N TYR A 673 -1.03 -3.04 -20.79
CA TYR A 673 -1.48 -2.02 -21.72
C TYR A 673 -3.00 -1.83 -21.68
N TYR A 674 -3.46 -0.67 -22.13
CA TYR A 674 -4.87 -0.35 -22.36
C TYR A 674 -5.00 0.64 -23.51
N VAL A 675 -6.03 0.50 -24.32
CA VAL A 675 -6.37 1.47 -25.37
C VAL A 675 -7.70 2.10 -25.00
N ASP A 676 -7.68 3.37 -24.59
CA ASP A 676 -8.90 4.12 -24.35
C ASP A 676 -9.42 4.67 -25.67
N GLU A 677 -10.57 4.19 -26.11
CA GLU A 677 -11.18 4.52 -27.40
C GLU A 677 -12.39 5.46 -27.22
N ASP A 678 -12.99 5.88 -28.34
CA ASP A 678 -14.17 6.77 -28.34
C ASP A 678 -13.97 8.13 -27.66
N LEU A 679 -12.73 8.61 -27.58
CA LEU A 679 -12.38 9.89 -26.98
C LEU A 679 -12.70 11.07 -27.88
N THR A 680 -12.83 12.25 -27.26
CA THR A 680 -12.98 13.51 -28.00
C THR A 680 -11.62 14.14 -28.24
N ASP A 681 -11.23 14.18 -29.50
CA ASP A 681 -10.03 14.89 -29.95
C ASP A 681 -9.98 16.35 -29.45
N GLY A 682 -8.81 16.75 -28.94
CA GLY A 682 -8.58 18.07 -28.36
C GLY A 682 -8.94 18.21 -26.88
N VAL A 683 -9.66 17.26 -26.29
CA VAL A 683 -9.92 17.21 -24.84
C VAL A 683 -8.73 16.59 -24.13
N ARG A 684 -8.29 17.17 -23.01
CA ARG A 684 -7.28 16.56 -22.14
C ARG A 684 -7.95 15.51 -21.26
N TYR A 685 -7.38 14.31 -21.26
CA TYR A 685 -7.75 13.23 -20.35
C TYR A 685 -6.57 12.94 -19.44
N TYR A 686 -6.85 12.78 -18.15
CA TYR A 686 -5.91 12.35 -17.14
C TYR A 686 -6.08 10.85 -16.89
N TYR A 687 -4.99 10.16 -16.65
CA TYR A 687 -4.94 8.72 -16.39
C TYR A 687 -4.08 8.42 -15.17
N SER A 688 -4.44 7.35 -14.47
CA SER A 688 -3.64 6.78 -13.39
C SER A 688 -3.66 5.26 -13.49
N VAL A 689 -2.49 4.64 -13.44
CA VAL A 689 -2.33 3.17 -13.39
C VAL A 689 -1.81 2.85 -12.01
N ASN A 690 -2.64 2.19 -11.21
CA ASN A 690 -2.31 1.82 -9.85
C ASN A 690 -2.06 0.32 -9.78
N SER A 691 -1.08 -0.08 -9.00
CA SER A 691 -0.94 -1.45 -8.56
C SER A 691 -1.70 -1.63 -7.24
N TYR A 692 -2.16 -2.85 -6.98
CA TYR A 692 -2.75 -3.19 -5.69
C TYR A 692 -2.24 -4.52 -5.15
N SER A 693 -2.33 -4.68 -3.83
CA SER A 693 -1.93 -5.90 -3.12
C SER A 693 -3.13 -6.79 -2.83
N ARG A 694 -2.85 -8.10 -2.74
CA ARG A 694 -3.76 -9.04 -2.07
C ARG A 694 -3.80 -8.75 -0.57
N PRO A 695 -4.91 -9.08 0.11
CA PRO A 695 -4.99 -8.96 1.55
C PRO A 695 -4.04 -9.94 2.26
N ILE A 696 -3.68 -9.60 3.50
CA ILE A 696 -2.89 -10.42 4.42
C ILE A 696 -3.71 -10.64 5.70
N PRO A 697 -4.73 -11.53 5.68
CA PRO A 697 -5.73 -11.61 6.75
C PRO A 697 -5.18 -11.91 8.14
N TYR A 698 -4.08 -12.66 8.21
CA TYR A 698 -3.40 -13.00 9.48
C TYR A 698 -2.60 -11.85 10.09
N LEU A 699 -2.47 -10.73 9.39
CA LEU A 699 -1.94 -9.49 9.96
C LEU A 699 -3.03 -8.41 10.06
N GLY A 700 -4.29 -8.77 9.77
CA GLY A 700 -5.40 -7.83 9.71
C GLY A 700 -5.26 -6.76 8.63
N VAL A 701 -4.50 -7.05 7.56
CA VAL A 701 -4.27 -6.12 6.46
C VAL A 701 -5.19 -6.47 5.30
N ASP A 702 -6.06 -5.54 4.93
CA ASP A 702 -6.94 -5.67 3.76
C ASP A 702 -6.17 -5.45 2.45
N GLU A 703 -6.86 -5.49 1.30
CA GLU A 703 -6.27 -5.06 0.04
C GLU A 703 -5.82 -3.59 0.13
N LEU A 704 -4.65 -3.29 -0.41
CA LEU A 704 -4.13 -1.93 -0.48
C LEU A 704 -3.93 -1.56 -1.94
N GLU A 705 -4.30 -0.33 -2.31
CA GLU A 705 -4.13 0.22 -3.65
C GLU A 705 -3.39 1.55 -3.60
N GLY A 706 -2.53 1.82 -4.59
CA GLY A 706 -1.90 3.14 -4.75
C GLY A 706 -2.91 4.28 -4.93
N GLY A 707 -2.55 5.49 -4.50
CA GLY A 707 -3.41 6.67 -4.64
C GLY A 707 -3.57 7.14 -6.09
N MET A 708 -4.81 7.34 -6.55
CA MET A 708 -5.12 7.76 -7.94
C MET A 708 -4.53 9.13 -8.31
N THR A 709 -4.36 10.04 -7.35
CA THR A 709 -3.88 11.41 -7.57
C THR A 709 -2.36 11.56 -7.53
N GLY A 710 -1.63 10.55 -7.02
CA GLY A 710 -0.19 10.62 -6.82
C GLY A 710 0.59 10.66 -8.15
N LYS A 711 0.55 9.57 -8.91
CA LYS A 711 1.25 9.44 -10.21
C LYS A 711 0.25 9.53 -11.36
N LYS A 712 0.02 10.75 -11.86
CA LYS A 712 -0.93 11.02 -12.95
C LYS A 712 -0.24 11.30 -14.27
N TYR A 713 -0.84 10.78 -15.34
CA TYR A 713 -0.46 10.99 -16.72
C TYR A 713 -1.58 11.73 -17.43
N TRP A 714 -1.29 12.35 -18.57
CA TRP A 714 -2.34 12.97 -19.36
C TRP A 714 -1.98 12.97 -20.84
N ALA A 715 -3.02 12.93 -21.67
CA ALA A 715 -2.89 13.04 -23.12
C ALA A 715 -4.07 13.81 -23.71
N ILE A 716 -3.83 14.42 -24.87
CA ILE A 716 -4.85 15.03 -25.69
C ILE A 716 -4.98 14.17 -26.96
N PRO A 717 -6.07 13.41 -27.13
CA PRO A 717 -6.31 12.63 -28.34
C PRO A 717 -6.29 13.55 -29.55
N ARG A 718 -5.64 13.08 -30.61
CA ARG A 718 -5.41 13.86 -31.82
C ARG A 718 -5.20 12.97 -33.01
N LYS A 719 -5.63 13.47 -34.15
CA LYS A 719 -5.30 12.86 -35.43
C LYS A 719 -3.83 13.00 -35.78
N GLU A 720 -3.24 11.89 -36.22
CA GLU A 720 -1.88 11.82 -36.73
C GLU A 720 -1.69 12.67 -38.01
N ALA A 721 -0.45 13.09 -38.28
CA ALA A 721 -0.14 13.91 -39.43
C ALA A 721 -0.56 13.24 -40.75
N ALA A 722 -1.14 14.01 -41.68
CA ALA A 722 -1.71 13.45 -42.92
C ALA A 722 -0.70 12.68 -43.77
N ASP A 723 0.56 13.14 -43.78
CA ASP A 723 1.69 12.54 -44.49
C ASP A 723 2.38 11.41 -43.72
N TYR A 724 1.85 11.02 -42.56
CA TYR A 724 2.28 9.84 -41.81
C TYR A 724 1.23 8.74 -41.82
N GLN A 725 1.70 7.51 -41.71
CA GLN A 725 0.91 6.30 -41.59
C GLN A 725 1.10 5.72 -40.20
N PHE A 726 -0.02 5.49 -39.50
CA PHE A 726 -0.05 4.77 -38.23
C PHE A 726 0.30 3.29 -38.45
N PRO A 727 0.90 2.60 -37.46
CA PRO A 727 1.13 1.16 -37.55
C PRO A 727 -0.14 0.39 -37.91
N PHE A 728 0.01 -0.68 -38.70
CA PHE A 728 -1.09 -1.59 -38.99
C PHE A 728 -1.27 -2.58 -37.86
N GLN A 729 -2.51 -3.03 -37.64
CA GLN A 729 -2.76 -4.17 -36.78
C GLN A 729 -1.91 -5.36 -37.24
N PRO A 730 -1.26 -6.08 -36.31
CA PRO A 730 -0.40 -7.20 -36.65
C PRO A 730 -1.13 -8.24 -37.50
N VAL A 731 -0.50 -8.66 -38.59
CA VAL A 731 -1.04 -9.73 -39.44
C VAL A 731 -0.49 -11.05 -38.92
N ILE A 732 -1.37 -11.93 -38.48
CA ILE A 732 -1.02 -13.22 -37.89
C ILE A 732 -1.35 -14.32 -38.90
N GLU A 733 -0.34 -15.10 -39.26
CA GLU A 733 -0.46 -16.23 -40.17
C GLU A 733 0.04 -17.50 -39.48
N ARG A 734 -0.74 -18.57 -39.54
CA ARG A 734 -0.26 -19.90 -39.14
C ARG A 734 0.64 -20.46 -40.23
N THR A 735 1.89 -20.76 -39.88
CA THR A 735 2.91 -21.29 -40.80
C THR A 735 3.20 -22.78 -40.54
N GLY A 736 2.81 -23.30 -39.37
CA GLY A 736 3.03 -24.70 -38.98
C GLY A 736 1.89 -25.28 -38.13
N GLY A 737 1.79 -26.61 -38.13
CA GLY A 737 0.87 -27.39 -37.31
C GLY A 737 -0.62 -27.18 -37.59
N SER A 738 -1.47 -27.80 -36.78
CA SER A 738 -2.93 -27.80 -36.94
C SER A 738 -3.71 -27.77 -35.62
N GLY A 739 -3.03 -27.54 -34.49
CA GLY A 739 -3.69 -27.45 -33.18
C GLY A 739 -4.70 -26.31 -33.12
N ASP A 740 -5.79 -26.46 -32.37
CA ASP A 740 -6.83 -25.43 -32.18
C ASP A 740 -6.38 -24.35 -31.17
N ILE A 741 -5.21 -23.74 -31.40
CA ILE A 741 -4.71 -22.63 -30.59
C ILE A 741 -4.94 -21.29 -31.28
N ARG A 742 -5.36 -20.28 -30.51
CA ARG A 742 -5.50 -18.91 -30.96
C ARG A 742 -4.37 -18.08 -30.42
N PHE A 743 -3.81 -17.25 -31.29
CA PHE A 743 -2.75 -16.32 -30.94
C PHE A 743 -3.20 -14.93 -31.33
N GLU A 744 -3.03 -13.98 -30.42
CA GLU A 744 -3.39 -12.59 -30.61
C GLU A 744 -2.18 -11.71 -30.34
N ALA A 745 -2.06 -10.63 -31.12
CA ALA A 745 -1.01 -9.65 -31.00
C ALA A 745 -1.64 -8.26 -31.10
N TYR A 746 -1.34 -7.42 -30.11
CA TYR A 746 -1.95 -6.10 -29.94
C TYR A 746 -0.88 -5.03 -29.96
N ILE A 747 -1.19 -3.86 -30.55
CA ILE A 747 -0.34 -2.68 -30.44
C ILE A 747 -0.59 -2.04 -29.08
N ALA A 748 0.40 -2.16 -28.19
CA ALA A 748 0.40 -1.53 -26.88
C ALA A 748 1.01 -0.12 -26.93
N ASN A 749 2.13 0.04 -27.65
CA ASN A 749 2.76 1.34 -27.91
C ASN A 749 3.06 1.50 -29.42
N PRO A 750 2.31 2.34 -30.15
CA PRO A 750 2.47 2.50 -31.60
C PRO A 750 3.78 3.19 -32.01
N ASN A 751 4.45 3.92 -31.12
CA ASN A 751 5.71 4.60 -31.42
C ASN A 751 6.91 3.65 -31.40
N GLU A 752 6.79 2.50 -30.74
CA GLU A 752 7.86 1.50 -30.61
C GLU A 752 7.77 0.34 -31.62
N VAL A 753 6.62 0.21 -32.31
CA VAL A 753 6.41 -0.84 -33.31
C VAL A 753 7.51 -0.82 -34.37
N LYS A 754 8.04 -2.01 -34.70
CA LYS A 754 9.07 -2.20 -35.72
C LYS A 754 8.48 -2.74 -37.03
N ASP A 755 9.16 -2.50 -38.15
CA ASP A 755 8.95 -3.27 -39.38
C ASP A 755 9.69 -4.60 -39.20
N ALA A 756 8.99 -5.64 -38.76
CA ALA A 756 9.60 -6.93 -38.40
C ALA A 756 8.66 -8.11 -38.66
N GLU A 757 9.25 -9.29 -38.74
CA GLU A 757 8.56 -10.57 -38.71
C GLU A 757 8.89 -11.28 -37.40
N TYR A 758 7.87 -11.73 -36.67
CA TYR A 758 8.02 -12.49 -35.44
C TYR A 758 7.53 -13.91 -35.66
N LYS A 759 8.28 -14.90 -35.16
CA LYS A 759 7.91 -16.31 -35.14
C LYS A 759 7.54 -16.74 -33.72
N ILE A 760 6.41 -17.42 -33.61
CA ILE A 760 5.96 -18.12 -32.43
C ILE A 760 6.20 -19.60 -32.65
N ARG A 761 7.07 -20.19 -31.84
CA ARG A 761 7.44 -21.62 -31.90
C ARG A 761 7.05 -22.31 -30.61
N PHE A 762 6.67 -23.58 -30.69
CA PHE A 762 6.35 -24.39 -29.51
C PHE A 762 7.46 -25.41 -29.24
N GLY A 763 7.79 -25.59 -27.96
CA GLY A 763 8.83 -26.51 -27.50
C GLY A 763 8.30 -27.49 -26.46
N THR A 764 9.08 -28.55 -26.21
CA THR A 764 8.77 -29.60 -25.23
C THR A 764 9.89 -29.75 -24.21
N ASN A 765 9.53 -29.94 -22.95
CA ASN A 765 10.41 -30.38 -21.88
C ASN A 765 10.49 -31.92 -21.80
N SER A 766 9.69 -32.62 -22.62
CA SER A 766 9.56 -34.08 -22.65
C SER A 766 10.11 -34.67 -23.96
N PRO A 767 11.42 -34.99 -24.04
CA PRO A 767 12.05 -35.45 -25.27
C PRO A 767 11.38 -36.71 -25.84
N GLY A 768 11.08 -36.70 -27.14
CA GLY A 768 10.45 -37.83 -27.83
C GLY A 768 8.91 -37.79 -27.85
N THR A 769 8.30 -36.74 -27.30
CA THR A 769 6.87 -36.44 -27.46
C THR A 769 6.67 -35.32 -28.48
N ASP A 770 5.46 -35.22 -29.05
CA ASP A 770 5.03 -34.10 -29.89
C ASP A 770 4.34 -32.98 -29.07
N SER A 771 4.42 -33.01 -27.73
CA SER A 771 3.74 -32.04 -26.86
C SER A 771 4.34 -30.64 -26.91
N ALA A 772 3.50 -29.62 -27.00
CA ALA A 772 3.92 -28.27 -26.66
C ALA A 772 3.80 -28.06 -25.14
N ASP A 773 4.93 -27.87 -24.45
CA ASP A 773 5.00 -27.56 -23.02
C ASP A 773 5.28 -26.06 -22.77
N PHE A 774 5.88 -25.37 -23.74
CA PHE A 774 6.14 -23.93 -23.72
C PHE A 774 6.12 -23.34 -25.12
N TRP A 775 6.07 -22.01 -25.22
CA TRP A 775 6.24 -21.29 -26.49
C TRP A 775 7.40 -20.29 -26.41
N GLN A 776 7.92 -19.95 -27.58
CA GLN A 776 9.03 -19.01 -27.78
C GLN A 776 8.60 -17.89 -28.73
N LEU A 777 9.09 -16.68 -28.49
CA LEU A 777 8.95 -15.53 -29.38
C LEU A 777 10.32 -15.20 -29.98
N VAL A 778 10.41 -15.23 -31.30
CA VAL A 778 11.63 -14.94 -32.04
C VAL A 778 11.36 -13.81 -33.03
N ARG A 779 12.17 -12.77 -33.04
CA ARG A 779 12.14 -11.73 -34.08
C ARG A 779 13.14 -12.08 -35.17
N LEU A 780 12.72 -11.97 -36.43
CA LEU A 780 13.58 -12.12 -37.59
C LEU A 780 14.07 -10.74 -38.02
N ASP A 781 15.35 -10.51 -37.80
CA ASP A 781 16.02 -9.27 -38.14
C ASP A 781 16.82 -9.52 -39.42
N GLY A 782 17.11 -8.49 -40.23
CA GLY A 782 17.94 -8.63 -41.43
C GLY A 782 19.37 -9.18 -41.18
N GLU A 783 19.76 -9.33 -39.91
CA GLU A 783 21.05 -9.85 -39.43
C GLU A 783 20.97 -11.26 -38.81
N GLY A 784 19.78 -11.83 -38.59
CA GLY A 784 19.60 -13.15 -37.96
C GLY A 784 18.32 -13.28 -37.13
N GLU A 785 18.22 -14.36 -36.35
CA GLU A 785 17.12 -14.57 -35.39
C GLU A 785 17.49 -14.01 -34.01
N THR A 786 16.60 -13.20 -33.43
CA THR A 786 16.71 -12.67 -32.05
C THR A 786 15.62 -13.31 -31.19
N ILE A 787 16.00 -14.07 -30.16
CA ILE A 787 15.04 -14.64 -29.19
C ILE A 787 14.62 -13.54 -28.22
N LEU A 788 13.31 -13.25 -28.18
CA LEU A 788 12.71 -12.24 -27.30
C LEU A 788 12.08 -12.91 -26.06
N ILE A 789 11.50 -14.09 -26.23
CA ILE A 789 11.02 -14.96 -25.15
C ILE A 789 11.57 -16.35 -25.42
N ASP A 790 12.40 -16.85 -24.49
CA ASP A 790 13.09 -18.13 -24.65
C ASP A 790 12.24 -19.32 -24.18
N SER A 791 11.43 -19.15 -23.14
CA SER A 791 10.41 -20.14 -22.79
C SER A 791 9.31 -19.49 -21.94
N CYS A 792 8.07 -19.61 -22.40
CA CYS A 792 6.88 -19.22 -21.65
C CYS A 792 5.96 -20.43 -21.51
N THR A 793 5.70 -20.83 -20.28
CA THR A 793 4.82 -21.94 -19.91
C THR A 793 3.37 -21.49 -19.65
N ASP A 794 3.15 -20.18 -19.55
CA ASP A 794 1.82 -19.61 -19.40
C ASP A 794 1.09 -19.68 -20.73
N ILE A 795 0.19 -20.64 -20.81
CA ILE A 795 -0.59 -20.94 -22.01
C ILE A 795 -2.04 -20.40 -21.86
N ASP A 796 -2.37 -19.82 -20.69
CA ASP A 796 -3.71 -19.35 -20.34
C ASP A 796 -3.81 -17.82 -20.21
N LEU A 797 -3.79 -17.13 -21.35
CA LEU A 797 -4.31 -15.76 -21.56
C LEU A 797 -3.61 -14.61 -20.82
N GLU A 798 -2.54 -14.79 -20.07
CA GLU A 798 -1.78 -13.62 -19.60
C GLU A 798 -1.02 -12.98 -20.77
N ALA A 799 -1.18 -11.67 -20.91
CA ALA A 799 -0.55 -10.93 -22.00
C ALA A 799 0.93 -10.73 -21.68
N THR A 800 1.83 -10.91 -22.64
CA THR A 800 3.26 -10.67 -22.43
C THR A 800 3.52 -9.24 -21.99
N PRO A 801 4.67 -8.97 -21.34
CA PRO A 801 5.24 -7.62 -21.32
C PRO A 801 5.27 -7.01 -22.71
N VAL A 802 5.26 -5.68 -22.77
CA VAL A 802 5.31 -4.94 -24.04
C VAL A 802 6.70 -5.12 -24.66
N ILE A 803 6.76 -5.70 -25.85
CA ILE A 803 7.99 -5.98 -26.59
C ILE A 803 7.87 -5.35 -27.96
N ASP A 804 8.79 -4.43 -28.28
CA ASP A 804 8.74 -3.65 -29.53
C ASP A 804 7.37 -2.97 -29.77
N GLY A 805 6.76 -2.42 -28.72
CA GLY A 805 5.43 -1.81 -28.77
C GLY A 805 4.26 -2.79 -28.92
N LEU A 806 4.49 -4.10 -28.85
CA LEU A 806 3.48 -5.15 -29.01
C LEU A 806 3.26 -5.92 -27.70
N SER A 807 2.02 -6.34 -27.47
CA SER A 807 1.69 -7.33 -26.43
C SER A 807 1.09 -8.56 -27.11
N PHE A 808 1.61 -9.73 -26.74
CA PHE A 808 1.22 -11.01 -27.32
C PHE A 808 0.39 -11.80 -26.30
N GLN A 809 -0.62 -12.51 -26.77
CA GLN A 809 -1.49 -13.30 -25.91
C GLN A 809 -1.81 -14.65 -26.58
N LEU A 810 -1.67 -15.71 -25.79
CA LEU A 810 -2.05 -17.06 -26.21
C LEU A 810 -3.42 -17.39 -25.60
N ALA A 811 -4.38 -17.70 -26.46
CA ALA A 811 -5.71 -18.14 -26.06
C ALA A 811 -5.87 -19.61 -26.45
N THR A 812 -5.81 -20.50 -25.46
CA THR A 812 -6.11 -21.92 -25.67
C THR A 812 -7.59 -22.12 -25.93
N VAL A 813 -7.92 -23.11 -26.77
CA VAL A 813 -9.19 -23.79 -26.61
C VAL A 813 -8.96 -24.92 -25.61
N LEU A 814 -9.45 -24.72 -24.39
CA LEU A 814 -9.18 -25.50 -23.18
C LEU A 814 -9.03 -27.02 -23.40
N ARG A 815 -7.93 -27.58 -22.91
CA ARG A 815 -7.87 -28.94 -22.36
C ARG A 815 -7.19 -28.87 -20.98
N PRO A 816 -7.91 -28.98 -19.86
CA PRO A 816 -7.28 -29.43 -18.63
C PRO A 816 -6.78 -30.85 -18.88
N ALA A 817 -5.54 -31.17 -18.49
CA ALA A 817 -4.89 -32.46 -18.76
C ALA A 817 -5.64 -33.71 -18.23
N ILE A 818 -6.76 -33.53 -17.52
CA ILE A 818 -7.55 -34.59 -16.87
C ILE A 818 -9.02 -34.61 -17.33
N ASP A 819 -9.53 -33.58 -18.02
CA ASP A 819 -10.95 -33.52 -18.37
C ASP A 819 -11.21 -33.98 -19.82
N THR A 820 -11.47 -35.28 -19.98
CA THR A 820 -11.77 -35.89 -21.29
C THR A 820 -13.16 -35.53 -21.85
N GLU A 821 -14.01 -34.82 -21.09
CA GLU A 821 -15.36 -34.41 -21.56
C GLU A 821 -15.31 -33.28 -22.61
N LYS A 822 -14.23 -32.49 -22.66
CA LYS A 822 -14.10 -31.33 -23.58
C LYS A 822 -13.22 -31.61 -24.81
N VAL A 823 -13.16 -32.83 -25.33
CA VAL A 823 -12.44 -33.10 -26.60
C VAL A 823 -13.24 -32.69 -27.83
N ILE A 824 -14.54 -32.43 -27.65
CA ILE A 824 -15.46 -31.93 -28.66
C ILE A 824 -15.62 -30.42 -28.46
N ASP A 825 -15.58 -29.66 -29.55
CA ASP A 825 -15.95 -28.25 -29.55
C ASP A 825 -17.48 -28.16 -29.64
N ASP A 826 -18.16 -28.04 -28.50
CA ASP A 826 -19.62 -27.99 -28.43
C ASP A 826 -20.22 -26.79 -29.15
N GLY A 827 -19.48 -25.68 -29.26
CA GLY A 827 -19.93 -24.48 -29.96
C GLY A 827 -19.88 -24.60 -31.48
N ARG A 828 -19.01 -25.47 -32.01
CA ARG A 828 -18.86 -25.72 -33.46
C ARG A 828 -19.39 -27.10 -33.91
N SER A 829 -19.74 -27.98 -32.98
CA SER A 829 -20.38 -29.27 -33.24
C SER A 829 -21.90 -29.15 -33.25
N GLY A 830 -22.58 -30.04 -33.96
CA GLY A 830 -24.05 -30.05 -33.97
C GLY A 830 -24.67 -30.66 -35.23
N TRP A 831 -26.01 -30.68 -35.26
CA TRP A 831 -26.79 -31.15 -36.40
C TRP A 831 -26.68 -30.18 -37.58
N ILE A 832 -25.91 -30.54 -38.60
CA ILE A 832 -25.82 -29.76 -39.85
C ILE A 832 -26.94 -30.13 -40.84
N LYS A 833 -27.64 -31.24 -40.58
CA LYS A 833 -28.83 -31.68 -41.30
C LYS A 833 -29.69 -32.56 -40.39
N GLY A 834 -30.97 -32.25 -40.26
CA GLY A 834 -31.88 -32.94 -39.34
C GLY A 834 -32.39 -32.03 -38.22
N SER A 835 -33.27 -32.55 -37.38
CA SER A 835 -33.85 -31.82 -36.23
C SER A 835 -33.90 -32.69 -34.97
N SER A 836 -32.94 -33.60 -34.82
CA SER A 836 -32.79 -34.41 -33.62
C SER A 836 -32.30 -33.55 -32.45
N ASP A 837 -32.78 -33.87 -31.25
CA ASP A 837 -32.38 -33.20 -30.01
C ASP A 837 -31.31 -34.01 -29.24
N CYS A 838 -30.80 -35.09 -29.82
CA CYS A 838 -29.75 -35.91 -29.22
C CYS A 838 -28.37 -35.24 -29.38
N GLU A 839 -27.50 -35.42 -28.38
CA GLU A 839 -26.16 -34.82 -28.33
C GLU A 839 -25.07 -35.89 -28.19
N PHE A 840 -23.91 -35.63 -28.79
CA PHE A 840 -22.74 -36.49 -28.62
C PHE A 840 -21.86 -35.98 -27.49
N THR A 841 -21.56 -36.86 -26.53
CA THR A 841 -20.62 -36.62 -25.43
C THR A 841 -19.44 -37.57 -25.54
N SER A 842 -18.23 -37.14 -25.17
CA SER A 842 -17.09 -38.05 -25.01
C SER A 842 -17.16 -38.78 -23.67
N VAL A 843 -16.78 -40.06 -23.63
CA VAL A 843 -16.80 -40.85 -22.39
C VAL A 843 -15.51 -41.64 -22.26
N ILE A 844 -14.75 -41.42 -21.18
CA ILE A 844 -13.52 -42.14 -20.76
C ILE A 844 -12.76 -42.81 -21.93
N SER A 845 -11.72 -42.14 -22.43
CA SER A 845 -10.77 -42.77 -23.34
C SER A 845 -9.33 -42.33 -23.12
N SER A 846 -8.42 -43.27 -23.34
CA SER A 846 -6.96 -43.15 -23.23
C SER A 846 -6.27 -42.70 -24.53
N GLY A 847 -7.03 -42.34 -25.57
CA GLY A 847 -6.50 -41.93 -26.87
C GLY A 847 -6.89 -40.49 -27.22
N GLU A 848 -6.13 -39.86 -28.11
CA GLU A 848 -6.33 -38.47 -28.52
C GLU A 848 -7.00 -38.39 -29.91
N PRO A 849 -8.21 -37.81 -30.02
CA PRO A 849 -8.83 -37.59 -31.32
C PRO A 849 -8.08 -36.52 -32.12
N ARG A 850 -7.92 -36.75 -33.44
CA ARG A 850 -7.11 -35.86 -34.32
C ARG A 850 -7.86 -35.31 -35.54
N ASN A 851 -9.10 -35.73 -35.78
CA ASN A 851 -9.85 -35.32 -36.97
C ASN A 851 -11.30 -34.96 -36.64
N ASN A 852 -11.92 -34.22 -37.54
CA ASN A 852 -13.35 -33.89 -37.56
C ASN A 852 -14.15 -35.00 -38.24
N TYR A 853 -15.37 -35.24 -37.78
CA TYR A 853 -16.20 -36.35 -38.26
C TYR A 853 -17.62 -35.91 -38.56
N ASN A 854 -18.23 -36.51 -39.59
CA ASN A 854 -19.66 -36.47 -39.78
C ASN A 854 -20.25 -37.83 -39.41
N VAL A 855 -21.23 -37.85 -38.51
CA VAL A 855 -22.05 -39.03 -38.24
C VAL A 855 -23.32 -38.94 -39.09
N ILE A 856 -23.44 -39.83 -40.06
CA ILE A 856 -24.49 -39.82 -41.09
C ILE A 856 -25.46 -40.96 -40.81
N PHE A 857 -26.70 -40.65 -40.43
CA PHE A 857 -27.70 -41.65 -40.07
C PHE A 857 -28.39 -42.22 -41.31
N SER A 858 -28.59 -43.54 -41.36
CA SER A 858 -29.16 -44.24 -42.53
C SER A 858 -29.95 -45.50 -42.16
N ASP A 859 -31.04 -45.77 -42.89
CA ASP A 859 -31.89 -46.96 -42.74
C ASP A 859 -31.18 -48.26 -43.17
N THR A 860 -30.25 -48.18 -44.12
CA THR A 860 -29.38 -49.31 -44.49
C THR A 860 -28.29 -49.56 -43.45
N GLY A 861 -27.89 -48.52 -42.71
CA GLY A 861 -26.77 -48.53 -41.77
C GLY A 861 -25.40 -48.79 -42.43
N SER A 862 -24.36 -48.90 -41.60
CA SER A 862 -23.03 -49.38 -42.01
C SER A 862 -22.57 -50.54 -41.10
N TYR A 863 -21.40 -51.10 -41.36
CA TYR A 863 -20.81 -52.16 -40.54
C TYR A 863 -19.54 -51.65 -39.87
N ASP A 864 -19.44 -51.90 -38.57
CA ASP A 864 -18.26 -51.59 -37.80
C ASP A 864 -17.11 -52.57 -38.12
N ARG A 865 -15.92 -52.33 -37.56
CA ARG A 865 -14.71 -53.14 -37.80
C ARG A 865 -14.86 -54.63 -37.42
N LEU A 866 -15.80 -54.95 -36.52
CA LEU A 866 -16.08 -56.32 -36.09
C LEU A 866 -17.25 -56.96 -36.87
N GLY A 867 -17.75 -56.28 -37.91
CA GLY A 867 -18.86 -56.73 -38.75
C GLY A 867 -20.23 -56.58 -38.08
N ARG A 868 -20.35 -55.77 -37.03
CA ARG A 868 -21.63 -55.46 -36.38
C ARG A 868 -22.32 -54.32 -37.10
N LYS A 869 -23.63 -54.43 -37.30
CA LYS A 869 -24.42 -53.40 -37.99
C LYS A 869 -24.63 -52.20 -37.06
N ALA A 870 -24.39 -50.99 -37.57
CA ALA A 870 -24.65 -49.72 -36.91
C ALA A 870 -25.63 -48.86 -37.74
N PRO A 871 -26.49 -48.04 -37.12
CA PRO A 871 -27.50 -47.22 -37.82
C PRO A 871 -26.94 -45.94 -38.46
N PHE A 872 -25.62 -45.79 -38.52
CA PHE A 872 -24.93 -44.63 -39.08
C PHE A 872 -23.64 -45.05 -39.78
N GLU A 873 -23.12 -44.15 -40.61
CA GLU A 873 -21.76 -44.17 -41.14
C GLU A 873 -20.98 -42.99 -40.52
N ILE A 874 -19.69 -43.19 -40.26
CA ILE A 874 -18.81 -42.12 -39.78
C ILE A 874 -17.87 -41.75 -40.91
N TRP A 875 -17.92 -40.49 -41.31
CA TRP A 875 -17.08 -39.94 -42.38
C TRP A 875 -16.01 -39.04 -41.78
N ASN A 876 -14.73 -39.33 -42.02
CA ASN A 876 -13.64 -38.45 -41.65
C ASN A 876 -13.60 -37.27 -42.61
N VAL A 877 -13.92 -36.08 -42.08
CA VAL A 877 -14.04 -34.85 -42.87
C VAL A 877 -12.69 -34.39 -43.37
N ASP A 878 -11.65 -34.52 -42.54
CA ASP A 878 -10.33 -33.99 -42.85
C ASP A 878 -9.57 -34.89 -43.85
N LYS A 879 -9.69 -36.22 -43.72
CA LYS A 879 -9.09 -37.21 -44.64
C LYS A 879 -9.93 -37.48 -45.90
N GLN A 880 -11.19 -37.04 -45.93
CA GLN A 880 -12.15 -37.31 -47.00
C GLN A 880 -12.35 -38.82 -47.29
N GLU A 881 -12.44 -39.63 -46.23
CA GLU A 881 -12.67 -41.07 -46.32
C GLU A 881 -13.59 -41.56 -45.20
N PRO A 882 -14.24 -42.74 -45.36
CA PRO A 882 -14.97 -43.37 -44.26
C PRO A 882 -14.03 -43.69 -43.09
N ALA A 883 -14.45 -43.38 -41.86
CA ALA A 883 -13.70 -43.70 -40.66
C ALA A 883 -14.00 -45.14 -40.19
N GLU A 884 -12.98 -45.88 -39.75
CA GLU A 884 -13.21 -47.14 -39.04
C GLU A 884 -13.72 -46.86 -37.63
N PHE A 885 -14.72 -47.64 -37.20
CA PHE A 885 -15.27 -47.52 -35.85
C PHE A 885 -15.69 -48.88 -35.28
N ILE A 886 -15.93 -48.91 -33.97
CA ILE A 886 -16.46 -50.03 -33.21
C ILE A 886 -17.74 -49.55 -32.53
N TYR A 887 -18.87 -50.18 -32.84
CA TYR A 887 -20.16 -49.85 -32.24
C TYR A 887 -20.53 -50.89 -31.18
N GLN A 888 -20.56 -50.47 -29.92
CA GLN A 888 -21.06 -51.27 -28.81
C GLN A 888 -22.46 -50.79 -28.47
N GLY A 889 -23.50 -51.42 -29.02
CA GLY A 889 -24.91 -51.12 -28.70
C GLY A 889 -25.78 -52.38 -28.75
N ASP A 890 -27.01 -52.30 -28.24
CA ASP A 890 -27.95 -53.43 -28.31
C ASP A 890 -28.42 -53.63 -29.76
N SER A 891 -28.22 -54.83 -30.31
CA SER A 891 -28.43 -55.19 -31.71
C SER A 891 -29.89 -55.09 -32.21
N THR A 892 -30.81 -54.62 -31.36
CA THR A 892 -32.27 -54.67 -31.58
C THR A 892 -32.95 -53.31 -31.71
N SER A 893 -32.26 -52.19 -31.40
CA SER A 893 -32.80 -50.83 -31.52
C SER A 893 -31.89 -49.93 -32.37
N ILE A 894 -32.49 -49.19 -33.29
CA ILE A 894 -31.81 -48.15 -34.10
C ILE A 894 -31.61 -46.83 -33.35
N TYR A 895 -32.17 -46.71 -32.14
CA TYR A 895 -32.22 -45.46 -31.38
C TYR A 895 -31.31 -45.50 -30.13
N PRO A 896 -30.63 -44.39 -29.79
CA PRO A 896 -29.78 -44.30 -28.61
C PRO A 896 -30.59 -44.51 -27.31
N PRO A 897 -29.97 -45.09 -26.28
CA PRO A 897 -30.63 -45.30 -25.00
C PRO A 897 -30.90 -43.98 -24.27
N ARG A 898 -31.97 -43.94 -23.45
CA ARG A 898 -32.09 -42.89 -22.42
C ARG A 898 -30.94 -43.05 -21.43
N ALA A 899 -30.34 -41.93 -21.02
CA ALA A 899 -29.16 -41.84 -20.17
C ALA A 899 -28.96 -43.04 -19.21
N GLY A 900 -27.78 -43.69 -19.30
CA GLY A 900 -27.40 -44.81 -18.44
C GLY A 900 -27.34 -46.20 -19.10
N ALA A 901 -27.54 -46.35 -20.41
CA ALA A 901 -27.22 -47.60 -21.11
C ALA A 901 -25.89 -47.53 -21.88
N ASN A 902 -25.19 -48.66 -21.97
CA ASN A 902 -23.82 -48.79 -22.46
C ASN A 902 -23.72 -48.79 -24.00
N ALA A 903 -24.23 -47.75 -24.66
CA ALA A 903 -24.08 -47.58 -26.11
C ALA A 903 -22.91 -46.65 -26.44
N PHE A 904 -21.81 -47.17 -27.00
CA PHE A 904 -20.61 -46.38 -27.31
C PHE A 904 -20.17 -46.56 -28.76
N ILE A 905 -19.68 -45.47 -29.34
CA ILE A 905 -18.95 -45.44 -30.61
C ILE A 905 -17.48 -45.22 -30.28
N VAL A 906 -16.62 -46.12 -30.72
CA VAL A 906 -15.17 -45.92 -30.64
C VAL A 906 -14.67 -45.67 -32.05
N ILE A 907 -14.09 -44.50 -32.30
CA ILE A 907 -13.51 -44.14 -33.60
C ILE A 907 -12.02 -44.50 -33.57
N ASP A 908 -11.52 -45.13 -34.64
CA ASP A 908 -10.10 -45.50 -34.79
C ASP A 908 -9.39 -44.52 -35.75
N ASP A 909 -8.52 -43.67 -35.21
CA ASP A 909 -7.75 -42.67 -35.95
C ASP A 909 -6.40 -43.24 -36.47
N THR A 910 -5.90 -44.33 -35.88
CA THR A 910 -4.59 -44.96 -36.15
C THR A 910 -4.62 -46.47 -35.90
N PHE A 911 -4.48 -47.25 -36.98
CA PHE A 911 -4.43 -48.73 -36.99
C PHE A 911 -3.67 -49.36 -35.80
N GLY A 912 -4.34 -49.62 -34.68
CA GLY A 912 -3.79 -50.42 -33.59
C GLY A 912 -4.10 -49.99 -32.15
N ASP A 913 -4.34 -48.71 -31.88
CA ASP A 913 -4.57 -48.21 -30.51
C ASP A 913 -5.92 -47.46 -30.40
N PHE A 914 -6.77 -47.87 -29.45
CA PHE A 914 -8.14 -47.37 -29.29
C PHE A 914 -8.16 -45.84 -29.07
N SER A 915 -8.70 -45.10 -30.03
CA SER A 915 -8.39 -43.67 -30.19
C SER A 915 -9.29 -42.73 -29.42
N TRP A 916 -10.58 -42.99 -29.23
CA TRP A 916 -11.43 -42.26 -28.26
C TRP A 916 -12.87 -42.81 -28.32
N ARG A 917 -13.70 -42.53 -27.30
CA ARG A 917 -15.10 -43.01 -27.26
C ARG A 917 -16.11 -41.88 -27.16
N LEU A 918 -17.18 -42.05 -27.91
CA LEU A 918 -18.35 -41.18 -27.98
C LEU A 918 -19.58 -41.93 -27.47
N ARG A 919 -20.48 -41.19 -26.82
CA ARG A 919 -21.83 -41.61 -26.46
C ARG A 919 -22.82 -40.64 -27.08
N LEU A 920 -23.92 -41.18 -27.62
CA LEU A 920 -25.03 -40.37 -28.10
C LEU A 920 -26.12 -40.40 -27.02
N ASP A 921 -26.38 -39.25 -26.42
CA ASP A 921 -27.34 -39.09 -25.34
C ASP A 921 -28.63 -38.43 -25.84
N ALA A 922 -29.75 -39.01 -25.45
CA ALA A 922 -31.05 -38.36 -25.58
C ALA A 922 -31.32 -37.48 -24.35
N PRO A 923 -31.93 -36.28 -24.51
CA PRO A 923 -32.32 -35.43 -23.39
C PRO A 923 -33.18 -36.17 -22.37
N SER A 924 -33.11 -35.74 -21.10
CA SER A 924 -33.89 -36.32 -20.00
C SER A 924 -35.39 -36.00 -20.06
N ASP A 925 -35.79 -35.04 -20.90
CA ASP A 925 -37.19 -34.67 -21.13
C ASP A 925 -37.95 -35.76 -21.90
N SER A 926 -39.27 -35.82 -21.69
CA SER A 926 -40.16 -36.79 -22.33
C SER A 926 -40.52 -36.45 -23.79
N ALA A 927 -40.26 -35.22 -24.24
CA ALA A 927 -40.49 -34.75 -25.60
C ALA A 927 -39.16 -34.40 -26.28
N PHE A 928 -38.56 -35.36 -26.98
CA PHE A 928 -37.37 -35.16 -27.82
C PHE A 928 -37.50 -35.95 -29.12
N SER A 929 -36.76 -35.52 -30.15
CA SER A 929 -36.74 -36.15 -31.47
C SER A 929 -35.48 -36.98 -31.64
N TYR A 930 -35.63 -38.23 -32.08
CA TYR A 930 -34.51 -39.08 -32.46
C TYR A 930 -33.95 -38.70 -33.85
N PRO A 931 -32.69 -39.05 -34.17
CA PRO A 931 -32.15 -38.89 -35.52
C PRO A 931 -32.93 -39.71 -36.55
N ASP A 932 -33.26 -39.07 -37.67
CA ASP A 932 -33.92 -39.69 -38.82
C ASP A 932 -32.92 -40.06 -39.92
N THR A 933 -33.34 -40.92 -40.85
CA THR A 933 -32.53 -41.31 -42.01
C THR A 933 -32.18 -40.09 -42.86
N GLY A 934 -30.89 -39.87 -43.08
CA GLY A 934 -30.36 -38.74 -43.83
C GLY A 934 -29.93 -37.54 -42.98
N ASP A 935 -30.08 -37.62 -41.66
CA ASP A 935 -29.56 -36.64 -40.71
C ASP A 935 -28.03 -36.77 -40.59
N ILE A 936 -27.38 -35.64 -40.33
CA ILE A 936 -25.92 -35.54 -40.25
C ILE A 936 -25.55 -34.67 -39.04
N TYR A 937 -24.77 -35.25 -38.14
CA TYR A 937 -24.15 -34.55 -37.02
C TYR A 937 -22.68 -34.28 -37.33
N LEU A 938 -22.25 -33.02 -37.22
CA LEU A 938 -20.85 -32.62 -37.33
C LEU A 938 -20.21 -32.69 -35.93
N LEU A 939 -19.16 -33.50 -35.80
CA LEU A 939 -18.27 -33.55 -34.66
C LEU A 939 -17.01 -32.73 -34.98
N LYS A 940 -16.91 -31.55 -34.36
CA LYS A 940 -15.68 -30.76 -34.35
C LYS A 940 -14.84 -31.15 -33.14
N VAL A 941 -13.64 -31.63 -33.40
CA VAL A 941 -12.70 -32.07 -32.37
C VAL A 941 -11.70 -30.95 -32.10
N LEU A 942 -11.39 -30.71 -30.82
CA LEU A 942 -10.31 -29.81 -30.43
C LEU A 942 -8.96 -30.49 -30.62
N ILE A 943 -8.19 -30.03 -31.59
CA ILE A 943 -6.87 -30.54 -31.93
C ILE A 943 -5.84 -29.95 -30.95
N ARG A 944 -5.03 -30.82 -30.35
CA ARG A 944 -4.00 -30.42 -29.38
C ARG A 944 -2.89 -29.63 -30.07
N THR A 945 -2.35 -28.63 -29.38
CA THR A 945 -1.11 -27.93 -29.77
C THR A 945 0.11 -28.82 -29.60
N THR A 946 0.97 -28.81 -30.61
CA THR A 946 2.18 -29.63 -30.74
C THR A 946 3.40 -28.76 -31.01
N VAL A 947 4.60 -29.35 -30.94
CA VAL A 947 5.85 -28.67 -31.33
C VAL A 947 5.92 -28.30 -32.83
N ASP A 948 5.04 -28.88 -33.65
CA ASP A 948 4.95 -28.58 -35.09
C ASP A 948 4.12 -27.31 -35.37
N ASP A 949 3.37 -26.81 -34.39
CA ASP A 949 2.62 -25.56 -34.52
C ASP A 949 3.60 -24.37 -34.65
N GLU A 950 3.30 -23.44 -35.56
CA GLU A 950 4.10 -22.23 -35.74
C GLU A 950 3.19 -21.10 -36.24
N PHE A 951 3.42 -19.89 -35.73
CA PHE A 951 2.78 -18.67 -36.23
C PHE A 951 3.84 -17.65 -36.62
N THR A 952 3.54 -16.91 -37.68
CA THR A 952 4.27 -15.71 -38.08
C THR A 952 3.39 -14.50 -37.82
N VAL A 953 3.96 -13.46 -37.20
CA VAL A 953 3.34 -12.15 -36.99
C VAL A 953 4.12 -11.13 -37.79
N ILE A 954 3.45 -10.42 -38.68
CA ILE A 954 4.05 -9.37 -39.52
C ILE A 954 3.55 -8.02 -39.03
N THR A 955 4.48 -7.10 -38.75
CA THR A 955 4.17 -5.74 -38.30
C THR A 955 4.75 -4.70 -39.25
N SER A 956 4.16 -3.51 -39.25
CA SER A 956 4.76 -2.35 -39.89
C SER A 956 4.71 -1.15 -38.97
N LYS A 957 5.86 -0.47 -38.87
CA LYS A 957 6.03 0.69 -38.01
C LYS A 957 5.34 1.94 -38.57
N LYS A 958 5.23 2.95 -37.71
CA LYS A 958 4.89 4.32 -38.10
C LYS A 958 5.90 4.84 -39.12
N LYS A 959 5.44 5.28 -40.30
CA LYS A 959 6.32 5.78 -41.37
C LYS A 959 5.68 6.89 -42.19
N LYS A 960 6.53 7.69 -42.83
CA LYS A 960 6.10 8.72 -43.77
C LYS A 960 5.52 8.06 -45.02
N LYS A 961 4.39 8.57 -45.50
CA LYS A 961 3.71 8.09 -46.71
C LYS A 961 4.41 8.62 -47.96
N ASP A 962 4.48 7.79 -49.00
CA ASP A 962 4.95 8.21 -50.34
C ASP A 962 3.96 9.20 -51.01
N SER A 963 2.67 9.11 -50.66
CA SER A 963 1.61 10.00 -51.12
C SER A 963 0.51 10.14 -50.08
N TYR A 964 -0.08 11.33 -49.99
CA TYR A 964 -1.12 11.69 -49.03
C TYR A 964 -2.04 12.79 -49.59
N ASP A 965 -3.27 12.85 -49.10
CA ASP A 965 -4.23 13.94 -49.37
C ASP A 965 -4.43 14.82 -48.12
N LEU A 966 -5.15 15.92 -48.29
CA LEU A 966 -5.45 16.90 -47.24
C LEU A 966 -6.94 16.88 -46.84
N ASP A 967 -7.70 15.87 -47.27
CA ASP A 967 -9.16 15.84 -47.06
C ASP A 967 -9.55 15.51 -45.62
N SER A 968 -8.63 14.87 -44.89
CA SER A 968 -8.82 14.57 -43.47
C SER A 968 -8.64 15.76 -42.54
N ILE A 969 -8.19 16.92 -43.05
CA ILE A 969 -8.01 18.14 -42.24
C ILE A 969 -9.36 18.65 -41.76
N ARG A 970 -9.49 18.81 -40.44
CA ARG A 970 -10.68 19.32 -39.77
C ARG A 970 -10.35 20.40 -38.75
N VAL A 971 -11.37 21.18 -38.40
CA VAL A 971 -11.33 22.17 -37.32
C VAL A 971 -12.18 21.66 -36.17
N VAL A 972 -11.66 21.69 -34.93
CA VAL A 972 -12.36 21.18 -33.74
C VAL A 972 -12.25 22.21 -32.59
N PRO A 973 -13.35 22.56 -31.90
CA PRO A 973 -14.72 22.25 -32.27
C PRO A 973 -15.13 23.05 -33.51
N ASN A 974 -16.10 22.52 -34.26
CA ASN A 974 -16.73 23.25 -35.34
C ASN A 974 -18.24 22.93 -35.38
N PRO A 975 -19.12 23.84 -34.95
CA PRO A 975 -18.84 25.23 -34.55
C PRO A 975 -18.16 25.34 -33.17
N TYR A 976 -17.39 26.41 -32.96
CA TYR A 976 -16.92 26.82 -31.63
C TYR A 976 -18.01 27.67 -30.95
N TYR A 977 -18.58 27.19 -29.84
CA TYR A 977 -19.71 27.81 -29.14
C TYR A 977 -19.34 28.32 -27.75
N VAL A 978 -19.10 29.63 -27.62
CA VAL A 978 -18.76 30.37 -26.38
C VAL A 978 -17.42 29.93 -25.76
N SER A 979 -17.27 28.62 -25.52
CA SER A 979 -16.10 27.90 -25.05
C SER A 979 -16.07 26.48 -25.65
N ALA A 980 -14.89 25.90 -25.78
CA ALA A 980 -14.69 24.47 -25.98
C ALA A 980 -14.61 23.74 -24.63
N VAL A 981 -14.76 22.42 -24.64
CA VAL A 981 -14.69 21.57 -23.43
C VAL A 981 -13.30 21.65 -22.76
N TRP A 982 -12.26 21.98 -23.51
CA TRP A 982 -10.88 22.15 -23.04
C TRP A 982 -10.49 23.60 -22.71
N ASP A 983 -11.41 24.57 -22.86
CA ASP A 983 -11.10 25.93 -22.47
C ASP A 983 -11.15 26.05 -20.95
N GLY A 984 -10.08 26.57 -20.35
CA GLY A 984 -10.07 26.83 -18.93
C GLY A 984 -10.94 28.05 -18.56
N PRO A 985 -11.03 28.38 -17.25
CA PRO A 985 -11.93 29.44 -16.76
C PRO A 985 -11.52 30.83 -17.29
N SER A 986 -10.31 30.98 -17.81
CA SER A 986 -9.79 32.22 -18.35
C SER A 986 -10.08 32.36 -19.85
N LYS A 987 -10.52 33.56 -20.25
CA LYS A 987 -10.66 33.90 -21.68
C LYS A 987 -9.36 33.80 -22.48
N TYR A 988 -8.20 33.79 -21.81
CA TYR A 988 -6.88 33.69 -22.44
C TYR A 988 -6.52 32.26 -22.85
N GLU A 989 -7.26 31.26 -22.37
CA GLU A 989 -7.03 29.83 -22.63
C GLU A 989 -7.89 29.29 -23.78
N ARG A 990 -8.68 30.17 -24.41
CA ARG A 990 -9.61 29.81 -25.49
C ARG A 990 -8.88 29.42 -26.76
N LYS A 991 -9.15 28.22 -27.27
CA LYS A 991 -8.51 27.72 -28.49
C LYS A 991 -9.39 26.80 -29.30
N LEU A 992 -9.15 26.79 -30.61
CA LEU A 992 -9.61 25.75 -31.52
C LEU A 992 -8.41 25.06 -32.15
N TYR A 993 -8.58 23.80 -32.57
CA TYR A 993 -7.52 23.02 -33.19
C TYR A 993 -7.79 22.81 -34.67
N PHE A 994 -6.73 22.97 -35.47
CA PHE A 994 -6.64 22.34 -36.78
C PHE A 994 -6.02 20.97 -36.59
N GLN A 995 -6.64 19.91 -37.12
CA GLN A 995 -6.20 18.52 -36.94
C GLN A 995 -6.10 17.80 -38.27
N GLY A 996 -5.26 16.77 -38.34
CA GLY A 996 -4.93 16.04 -39.56
C GLY A 996 -4.05 16.87 -40.50
N LEU A 997 -3.28 17.82 -39.95
CA LEU A 997 -2.33 18.61 -40.72
C LEU A 997 -1.18 17.72 -41.20
N PRO A 998 -0.59 17.97 -42.38
CA PRO A 998 0.68 17.36 -42.74
C PRO A 998 1.82 17.95 -41.90
N SER A 999 2.92 17.21 -41.75
CA SER A 999 4.05 17.56 -40.87
C SER A 999 4.64 18.96 -41.06
N ARG A 1000 4.45 19.54 -42.26
CA ARG A 1000 4.77 20.94 -42.55
C ARG A 1000 3.69 21.59 -43.42
N CYS A 1001 3.13 22.70 -42.98
CA CYS A 1001 2.22 23.53 -43.78
C CYS A 1001 2.06 24.94 -43.24
N THR A 1002 1.55 25.83 -44.08
CA THR A 1002 1.08 27.15 -43.66
C THR A 1002 -0.45 27.15 -43.58
N ILE A 1003 -1.00 27.55 -42.44
CA ILE A 1003 -2.44 27.72 -42.21
C ILE A 1003 -2.77 29.21 -42.29
N ARG A 1004 -3.68 29.56 -43.19
CA ARG A 1004 -4.20 30.93 -43.35
C ARG A 1004 -5.67 30.97 -43.00
N ILE A 1005 -6.05 31.96 -42.19
CA ILE A 1005 -7.41 32.11 -41.67
C ILE A 1005 -7.99 33.41 -42.18
N PHE A 1006 -9.16 33.35 -42.81
CA PHE A 1006 -9.87 34.47 -43.41
C PHE A 1006 -11.27 34.63 -42.80
N ASN A 1007 -11.79 35.86 -42.80
CA ASN A 1007 -13.21 36.08 -42.56
C ASN A 1007 -14.06 35.73 -43.81
N ALA A 1008 -15.39 35.74 -43.68
CA ALA A 1008 -16.31 35.49 -44.79
C ALA A 1008 -16.17 36.44 -46.01
N ALA A 1009 -15.51 37.59 -45.85
CA ALA A 1009 -15.22 38.54 -46.93
C ALA A 1009 -13.87 38.29 -47.62
N GLY A 1010 -13.10 37.28 -47.18
CA GLY A 1010 -11.78 36.96 -47.74
C GLY A 1010 -10.63 37.81 -47.21
N LEU A 1011 -10.82 38.54 -46.11
CA LEU A 1011 -9.73 39.27 -45.44
C LEU A 1011 -8.90 38.30 -44.60
N LEU A 1012 -7.58 38.28 -44.80
CA LEU A 1012 -6.63 37.49 -44.00
C LEU A 1012 -6.56 38.04 -42.57
N LEU A 1013 -6.83 37.17 -41.60
CA LEU A 1013 -6.84 37.49 -40.18
C LEU A 1013 -5.60 37.00 -39.46
N ARG A 1014 -5.14 35.79 -39.81
CA ARG A 1014 -4.00 35.11 -39.19
C ARG A 1014 -3.31 34.21 -40.22
N GLU A 1015 -1.99 34.18 -40.15
CA GLU A 1015 -1.14 33.19 -40.82
C GLU A 1015 -0.34 32.47 -39.75
N ILE A 1016 -0.23 31.15 -39.86
CA ILE A 1016 0.40 30.26 -38.90
C ILE A 1016 1.30 29.30 -39.67
N GLU A 1017 2.56 29.21 -39.28
CA GLU A 1017 3.48 28.20 -39.80
C GLU A 1017 3.47 26.99 -38.87
N HIS A 1018 3.10 25.84 -39.40
CA HIS A 1018 3.09 24.57 -38.71
C HIS A 1018 4.27 23.73 -39.21
N ASP A 1019 5.20 23.39 -38.31
CA ASP A 1019 6.38 22.56 -38.59
C ASP A 1019 6.72 21.68 -37.38
N GLU A 1020 6.47 20.39 -37.52
CA GLU A 1020 6.72 19.40 -36.46
C GLU A 1020 8.21 19.23 -36.12
N THR A 1021 9.12 19.61 -37.02
CA THR A 1021 10.57 19.50 -36.75
C THR A 1021 11.12 20.60 -35.84
N ILE A 1022 10.31 21.63 -35.58
CA ILE A 1022 10.63 22.71 -34.64
C ILE A 1022 10.12 22.36 -33.23
N ALA A 1023 9.10 21.50 -33.13
CA ALA A 1023 8.52 21.03 -31.86
C ALA A 1023 9.45 20.10 -31.04
N THR A 1024 10.53 19.59 -31.63
CA THR A 1024 11.48 18.66 -30.97
C THR A 1024 12.56 19.31 -30.09
N TYR A 1025 12.46 20.62 -29.77
CA TYR A 1025 13.44 21.32 -28.93
C TYR A 1025 12.98 21.64 -27.50
N PHE A 1026 11.86 21.07 -27.05
CA PHE A 1026 11.48 21.07 -25.65
C PHE A 1026 11.51 19.65 -25.11
N ARG A 1027 12.31 19.47 -24.05
CA ARG A 1027 12.63 18.17 -23.48
C ARG A 1027 11.40 17.55 -22.81
N PRO A 1028 11.23 16.21 -22.87
CA PRO A 1028 10.15 15.49 -22.18
C PRO A 1028 10.26 15.49 -20.64
N GLU A 1029 11.26 16.17 -20.08
CA GLU A 1029 11.55 16.24 -18.64
C GLU A 1029 10.63 17.23 -17.89
N VAL A 1030 9.72 17.93 -18.58
CA VAL A 1030 8.73 18.83 -17.96
C VAL A 1030 7.35 18.50 -18.51
N MET A 1031 6.51 17.90 -17.67
CA MET A 1031 5.06 17.80 -17.86
C MET A 1031 4.48 19.19 -18.20
N GLY A 1032 4.10 19.44 -19.45
CA GLY A 1032 3.42 20.72 -19.77
C GLY A 1032 3.39 21.24 -21.20
N GLU A 1033 4.05 20.64 -22.19
CA GLU A 1033 4.00 21.16 -23.57
C GLU A 1033 3.18 20.28 -24.51
N GLU A 1034 2.25 20.91 -25.25
CA GLU A 1034 1.35 20.23 -26.19
C GLU A 1034 2.13 19.81 -27.45
N GLU A 1035 2.31 18.51 -27.66
CA GLU A 1035 2.87 18.01 -28.93
C GLU A 1035 1.93 18.36 -30.09
N GLU A 1036 2.41 19.21 -31.00
CA GLU A 1036 1.66 19.66 -32.18
C GLU A 1036 1.68 18.66 -33.35
N GLN A 1037 1.98 17.37 -33.14
CA GLN A 1037 2.05 16.42 -34.27
C GLN A 1037 0.68 16.22 -34.94
N GLY A 1038 0.57 16.60 -36.20
CA GLY A 1038 -0.66 16.57 -37.00
C GLY A 1038 -1.73 17.55 -36.54
N SER A 1039 -1.45 18.41 -35.54
CA SER A 1039 -2.42 19.33 -34.97
C SER A 1039 -1.81 20.65 -34.53
N HIS A 1040 -2.53 21.75 -34.74
CA HIS A 1040 -2.08 23.07 -34.32
C HIS A 1040 -3.21 23.86 -33.66
N ALA A 1041 -2.93 24.45 -32.49
CA ALA A 1041 -3.88 25.26 -31.75
C ALA A 1041 -3.92 26.70 -32.29
N TRP A 1042 -5.11 27.27 -32.42
CA TRP A 1042 -5.30 28.69 -32.69
C TRP A 1042 -6.07 29.35 -31.55
N ASP A 1043 -5.45 30.38 -30.96
CA ASP A 1043 -5.95 31.15 -29.81
C ASP A 1043 -7.12 32.11 -30.11
N LEU A 1044 -7.75 31.95 -31.28
CA LEU A 1044 -8.84 32.80 -31.77
C LEU A 1044 -8.46 34.29 -31.91
N LYS A 1045 -7.16 34.60 -32.04
CA LYS A 1045 -6.68 35.97 -32.27
C LYS A 1045 -6.14 36.18 -33.67
N THR A 1046 -6.34 37.39 -34.16
CA THR A 1046 -5.72 37.90 -35.40
C THR A 1046 -4.20 38.08 -35.23
N SER A 1047 -3.48 38.32 -36.32
CA SER A 1047 -2.04 38.67 -36.26
C SER A 1047 -1.76 39.94 -35.44
N GLY A 1048 -2.76 40.82 -35.26
CA GLY A 1048 -2.67 42.01 -34.42
C GLY A 1048 -2.97 41.76 -32.93
N GLY A 1049 -3.23 40.52 -32.52
CA GLY A 1049 -3.56 40.16 -31.13
C GLY A 1049 -5.01 40.43 -30.71
N TYR A 1050 -5.89 40.83 -31.65
CA TYR A 1050 -7.31 41.04 -31.37
C TYR A 1050 -8.09 39.74 -31.51
N GLU A 1051 -8.99 39.49 -30.57
CA GLU A 1051 -9.95 38.39 -30.63
C GLU A 1051 -10.93 38.52 -31.81
N VAL A 1052 -11.27 37.40 -32.45
CA VAL A 1052 -12.24 37.36 -33.54
C VAL A 1052 -13.69 37.42 -33.01
N THR A 1053 -14.62 37.96 -33.81
CA THR A 1053 -16.06 38.05 -33.48
C THR A 1053 -16.83 36.83 -33.97
N SER A 1054 -18.09 36.67 -33.53
CA SER A 1054 -18.97 35.59 -34.02
C SER A 1054 -19.16 35.70 -35.54
N GLY A 1055 -18.97 34.60 -36.26
CA GLY A 1055 -19.06 34.59 -37.72
C GLY A 1055 -18.58 33.28 -38.37
N LEU A 1056 -18.70 33.25 -39.70
CA LEU A 1056 -18.15 32.19 -40.54
C LEU A 1056 -16.74 32.58 -40.99
N PHE A 1057 -15.80 31.64 -40.87
CA PHE A 1057 -14.41 31.77 -41.24
C PHE A 1057 -14.05 30.73 -42.31
N ILE A 1058 -13.04 31.06 -43.10
CA ILE A 1058 -12.47 30.19 -44.13
C ILE A 1058 -11.03 29.95 -43.75
N TYR A 1059 -10.58 28.70 -43.77
CA TYR A 1059 -9.16 28.37 -43.63
C TYR A 1059 -8.61 27.83 -44.95
N GLN A 1060 -7.34 28.09 -45.19
CA GLN A 1060 -6.56 27.55 -46.30
C GLN A 1060 -5.28 26.93 -45.71
N VAL A 1061 -5.04 25.65 -45.98
CA VAL A 1061 -3.78 24.98 -45.66
C VAL A 1061 -2.99 24.81 -46.95
N VAL A 1062 -1.73 25.21 -46.94
CA VAL A 1062 -0.80 25.09 -48.08
C VAL A 1062 0.44 24.34 -47.63
N THR A 1063 0.81 23.29 -48.35
CA THR A 1063 2.03 22.50 -48.06
C THR A 1063 3.23 22.96 -48.90
N PRO A 1064 4.47 22.67 -48.48
CA PRO A 1064 5.67 22.99 -49.26
C PRO A 1064 5.72 22.33 -50.66
N ASP A 1065 5.08 21.18 -50.85
CA ASP A 1065 4.96 20.48 -52.13
C ASP A 1065 3.81 21.01 -53.01
N GLY A 1066 3.12 22.08 -52.58
CA GLY A 1066 2.14 22.81 -53.37
C GLY A 1066 0.72 22.25 -53.33
N LYS A 1067 0.42 21.31 -52.42
CA LYS A 1067 -0.96 20.86 -52.18
C LYS A 1067 -1.70 21.92 -51.36
N GLU A 1068 -3.00 22.05 -51.61
CA GLU A 1068 -3.84 23.06 -50.97
C GLU A 1068 -5.18 22.46 -50.54
N LYS A 1069 -5.64 22.85 -49.34
CA LYS A 1069 -6.99 22.55 -48.82
C LYS A 1069 -7.65 23.83 -48.36
N VAL A 1070 -8.89 24.05 -48.79
CA VAL A 1070 -9.76 25.13 -48.28
C VAL A 1070 -10.94 24.52 -47.55
N GLY A 1071 -11.25 25.03 -46.36
CA GLY A 1071 -12.41 24.62 -45.58
C GLY A 1071 -13.05 25.78 -44.83
N LYS A 1072 -14.10 25.50 -44.06
CA LYS A 1072 -14.91 26.50 -43.37
C LYS A 1072 -15.20 26.07 -41.94
N PHE A 1073 -15.27 27.04 -41.03
CA PHE A 1073 -15.70 26.82 -39.64
C PHE A 1073 -16.45 28.04 -39.11
N ALA A 1074 -17.23 27.85 -38.06
CA ALA A 1074 -17.99 28.90 -37.42
C ALA A 1074 -17.56 29.12 -35.97
N VAL A 1075 -17.53 30.39 -35.56
CA VAL A 1075 -17.35 30.81 -34.16
C VAL A 1075 -18.61 31.52 -33.72
N VAL A 1076 -19.19 31.10 -32.60
CA VAL A 1076 -20.41 31.66 -31.99
C VAL A 1076 -20.06 32.02 -30.56
N ARG A 1077 -19.92 33.31 -30.26
CA ARG A 1077 -19.64 33.84 -28.92
C ARG A 1077 -20.89 34.26 -28.16
#